data_AF-A0A9Q9RD96-F1
#
_entry.id   AF-A0A9Q9RD96-F1
#
_cell.length_a   1.000
_cell.length_b   1.000
_cell.length_c   1.000
_cell.angle_alpha   90.00
_cell.angle_beta   90.00
_cell.angle_gamma   90.00
#
_symmetry.space_group_name_H-M   'P 1'
#
loop_
_entity.id
_entity.type
_entity.pdbx_description
1 polymer ?
#
loop_
_entity_poly.entity_id
_entity_poly.type
_entity_poly.pdbx_seq_one_letter_code
_entity_poly.pdbx_strand_id
1 'polypeptide(L)'
;MKSLSLILSALAVQVAVAQTPDKGKEQHPKLETYRCTKATGCKKQTNYIVADAGIHGIHQKNGAGCGDWGQKPNATACPDEASCAKNCILSGMDSNAYKNAGITTSGNKLRLQQLINNQLVSPRVYLLEENKKKYEMLHLTGTEFSFDVEMEKLPCGMNGALYLSEMPQDGGKSTSKNSKAGAYYGAGYCDAQCYVTPFINGVGNIKGQGVCCNELDIWEANSRATHIAPHPCNKPGLYGCTGDECSSSGICDKAGCGWNHNRINVTDFYGRGKKYKVDSTRKFTVTSQFVANKQGDLIELHRHYIQDNKIIESAVVNISGPPKINFINDKYCAATGANEYMRLGGTKQMGDAMSRGMVLAMSVWWSEGDFMAWLDQGVAGPCDATEGDPKNIVKVQPNPEVTFSNIRIGEIGSTSSVKAPAYPGPHRFHLEHRVPMPRSLSAVSSLEIRDLNRDQIRFYHPGYLKPLNLLFCLPRVDYNTTEGAFGVHYLTALTACQIIANNAFEKGYLARDERGKDRVSDDETILLQRDYWFFVEGDDRYAIVPSFRDWQFPHDRLPEWWSVPTSRTSLYAKRCAVTNTSYAFTWAHLIPREEQSWFSKNGMGLYGGGSHTIDDPHNILPLKADLYVCFDQSVFALIPKQSGQANGVEANSQYVLHVLDGREAEFTALYQNRPVETLVEGSREFLFARFAWSIFSFLKPFLSSGVGRRVVRFRLRASDDDAEEEHLISEMQNVFMDSRKLESLYGGGNRRKTVSLEDSYVDVEDEWDDEHPGRTEMEG
;
A
#
# COMPACT_ATOMS: atom_id res chain seq x y z
N MET A 1 -67.98 58.29 -37.03
CA MET A 1 -66.95 57.92 -36.04
C MET A 1 -67.27 56.51 -35.57
N LYS A 2 -66.45 55.52 -35.95
CA LYS A 2 -66.64 54.10 -35.63
C LYS A 2 -65.77 53.75 -34.42
N SER A 3 -66.38 53.28 -33.34
CA SER A 3 -65.67 52.74 -32.17
C SER A 3 -65.39 51.26 -32.43
N LEU A 4 -64.11 50.88 -32.42
CA LEU A 4 -63.62 49.55 -32.77
C LEU A 4 -63.55 48.66 -31.52
N SER A 5 -64.16 47.48 -31.61
CA SER A 5 -64.09 46.40 -30.63
C SER A 5 -62.66 45.84 -30.51
N LEU A 6 -62.13 45.78 -29.28
CA LEU A 6 -60.87 45.11 -28.96
C LEU A 6 -61.16 43.66 -28.55
N ILE A 7 -60.68 42.71 -29.36
CA ILE A 7 -60.77 41.27 -29.11
C ILE A 7 -59.76 40.90 -28.00
N LEU A 8 -60.28 40.31 -26.93
CA LEU A 8 -59.50 39.75 -25.81
C LEU A 8 -58.89 38.42 -26.26
N SER A 9 -57.64 38.43 -26.76
CA SER A 9 -56.87 37.22 -27.01
C SER A 9 -56.24 36.72 -25.70
N ALA A 10 -56.76 35.61 -25.19
CA ALA A 10 -56.17 34.87 -24.09
C ALA A 10 -54.77 34.37 -24.49
N LEU A 11 -53.73 35.04 -23.98
CA LEU A 11 -52.34 34.64 -24.14
C LEU A 11 -52.09 33.41 -23.24
N ALA A 12 -52.28 32.21 -23.78
CA ALA A 12 -51.78 30.99 -23.15
C ALA A 12 -50.25 31.04 -23.16
N VAL A 13 -49.66 31.37 -22.01
CA VAL A 13 -48.21 31.31 -21.78
C VAL A 13 -47.80 29.83 -21.81
N GLN A 14 -47.43 29.35 -23.00
CA GLN A 14 -46.73 28.09 -23.15
C GLN A 14 -45.28 28.28 -22.67
N VAL A 15 -44.99 27.76 -21.48
CA VAL A 15 -43.66 27.71 -20.90
C VAL A 15 -42.84 26.67 -21.69
N ALA A 16 -41.73 27.08 -22.33
CA ALA A 16 -40.83 26.22 -23.10
C ALA A 16 -39.68 25.64 -22.24
N VAL A 17 -39.15 24.48 -22.61
CA VAL A 17 -38.55 23.41 -21.78
C VAL A 17 -37.41 22.75 -22.58
N ALA A 18 -36.21 22.43 -22.06
CA ALA A 18 -35.05 21.86 -22.81
C ALA A 18 -34.65 20.45 -22.45
N GLN A 19 -34.16 19.71 -23.46
CA GLN A 19 -34.17 18.25 -23.45
C GLN A 19 -35.53 17.78 -22.96
N THR A 20 -36.60 18.29 -23.61
CA THR A 20 -37.96 18.06 -23.11
C THR A 20 -38.18 16.57 -23.06
N PRO A 21 -38.34 15.96 -21.88
CA PRO A 21 -38.63 14.55 -21.83
C PRO A 21 -39.98 14.33 -22.50
N ASP A 22 -40.07 13.33 -23.36
CA ASP A 22 -41.35 12.94 -23.92
C ASP A 22 -42.27 12.33 -22.85
N LYS A 23 -43.42 11.81 -23.28
CA LYS A 23 -44.35 11.12 -22.38
C LYS A 23 -43.99 9.63 -22.18
N GLY A 24 -42.83 9.20 -22.68
CA GLY A 24 -42.27 7.87 -22.48
C GLY A 24 -42.05 7.61 -21.00
N LYS A 25 -42.32 6.38 -20.57
CA LYS A 25 -42.19 6.00 -19.17
C LYS A 25 -40.72 5.69 -18.89
N GLU A 26 -40.14 6.44 -17.97
CA GLU A 26 -38.82 6.16 -17.42
C GLU A 26 -38.92 5.09 -16.31
N GLN A 27 -38.25 3.95 -16.50
CA GLN A 27 -38.26 2.82 -15.56
C GLN A 27 -36.84 2.48 -15.10
N HIS A 28 -36.29 3.34 -14.24
CA HIS A 28 -34.96 3.16 -13.65
C HIS A 28 -34.76 1.76 -13.03
N PRO A 29 -33.70 1.02 -13.42
CA PRO A 29 -33.30 -0.22 -12.77
C PRO A 29 -33.01 0.04 -11.29
N LYS A 30 -33.62 -0.75 -10.40
CA LYS A 30 -33.37 -0.66 -8.95
C LYS A 30 -32.03 -1.30 -8.62
N LEU A 31 -31.24 -0.67 -7.74
CA LEU A 31 -29.99 -1.23 -7.23
C LEU A 31 -29.96 -1.14 -5.71
N GLU A 32 -29.71 -2.27 -5.03
CA GLU A 32 -29.51 -2.28 -3.59
C GLU A 32 -28.05 -1.94 -3.26
N THR A 33 -27.84 -0.87 -2.48
CA THR A 33 -26.52 -0.48 -1.95
C THR A 33 -26.54 -0.52 -0.43
N TYR A 34 -25.44 -0.16 0.23
CA TYR A 34 -25.34 -0.21 1.68
C TYR A 34 -24.61 1.01 2.27
N ARG A 35 -24.96 1.35 3.51
CA ARG A 35 -24.25 2.31 4.36
C ARG A 35 -23.74 1.60 5.60
N CYS A 36 -22.46 1.74 5.90
CA CYS A 36 -21.79 0.94 6.92
C CYS A 36 -21.21 1.79 8.05
N THR A 37 -21.32 1.26 9.27
CA THR A 37 -20.60 1.78 10.43
C THR A 37 -19.98 0.61 11.18
N LYS A 38 -18.90 0.85 11.92
CA LYS A 38 -18.28 -0.19 12.77
C LYS A 38 -19.28 -0.74 13.78
N ALA A 39 -20.12 0.13 14.35
CA ALA A 39 -21.07 -0.22 15.41
C ALA A 39 -22.26 -1.05 14.93
N THR A 40 -22.80 -0.78 13.73
CA THR A 40 -24.06 -1.40 13.28
C THR A 40 -23.93 -2.24 12.01
N GLY A 41 -22.72 -2.40 11.49
CA GLY A 41 -22.46 -3.05 10.22
C GLY A 41 -23.09 -2.30 9.04
N CYS A 42 -23.31 -3.00 7.94
CA CYS A 42 -23.86 -2.44 6.71
C CYS A 42 -25.38 -2.55 6.66
N LYS A 43 -26.06 -1.40 6.55
CA LYS A 43 -27.51 -1.30 6.36
C LYS A 43 -27.84 -1.11 4.89
N LYS A 44 -28.78 -1.90 4.39
CA LYS A 44 -29.24 -1.83 3.00
C LYS A 44 -29.98 -0.52 2.73
N GLN A 45 -29.76 0.06 1.55
CA GLN A 45 -30.51 1.17 1.00
C GLN A 45 -30.99 0.86 -0.42
N THR A 46 -32.13 1.44 -0.80
CA THR A 46 -32.63 1.40 -2.18
C THR A 46 -32.07 2.60 -2.93
N ASN A 47 -31.32 2.34 -4.00
CA ASN A 47 -30.97 3.33 -5.00
C ASN A 47 -31.53 2.91 -6.37
N TYR A 48 -31.39 3.81 -7.34
CA TYR A 48 -31.77 3.56 -8.72
C TYR A 48 -30.62 3.90 -9.66
N ILE A 49 -30.60 3.26 -10.82
CA ILE A 49 -29.66 3.52 -11.90
C ILE A 49 -30.36 4.33 -12.98
N VAL A 50 -29.67 5.33 -13.52
CA VAL A 50 -30.12 6.11 -14.67
C VAL A 50 -29.03 6.14 -15.74
N ALA A 51 -29.42 5.95 -17.00
CA ALA A 51 -28.50 6.09 -18.12
C ALA A 51 -28.14 7.56 -18.35
N ASP A 52 -26.99 7.84 -18.97
CA ASP A 52 -26.68 9.19 -19.45
C ASP A 52 -27.78 9.72 -20.40
N ALA A 53 -28.04 11.04 -20.35
CA ALA A 53 -29.06 11.69 -21.17
C ALA A 53 -28.89 11.42 -22.68
N GLY A 54 -27.66 11.23 -23.17
CA GLY A 54 -27.39 10.86 -24.56
C GLY A 54 -27.92 9.47 -24.94
N ILE A 55 -27.87 8.51 -24.03
CA ILE A 55 -28.30 7.11 -24.26
C ILE A 55 -29.82 7.01 -24.40
N HIS A 56 -30.56 7.93 -23.79
CA HIS A 56 -32.02 8.02 -23.92
C HIS A 56 -32.49 8.30 -25.36
N GLY A 57 -31.59 8.82 -26.21
CA GLY A 57 -31.90 9.24 -27.57
C GLY A 57 -32.50 10.65 -27.60
N ILE A 58 -31.70 11.62 -28.02
CA ILE A 58 -32.11 13.03 -28.15
C ILE A 58 -32.31 13.35 -29.62
N HIS A 59 -33.55 13.65 -29.99
CA HIS A 59 -33.95 13.81 -31.37
C HIS A 59 -34.90 14.99 -31.57
N GLN A 60 -34.95 15.48 -32.80
CA GLN A 60 -35.92 16.43 -33.28
C GLN A 60 -37.21 15.71 -33.69
N LYS A 61 -38.32 16.46 -33.83
CA LYS A 61 -39.60 15.89 -34.26
C LYS A 61 -39.57 15.19 -35.62
N ASN A 62 -38.63 15.56 -36.49
CA ASN A 62 -38.41 14.93 -37.79
C ASN A 62 -37.51 13.68 -37.72
N GLY A 63 -37.09 13.26 -36.53
CA GLY A 63 -36.21 12.11 -36.30
C GLY A 63 -34.71 12.41 -36.37
N ALA A 64 -34.29 13.62 -36.76
CA ALA A 64 -32.88 13.97 -36.81
C ALA A 64 -32.29 14.17 -35.41
N GLY A 65 -31.01 13.85 -35.22
CA GLY A 65 -30.30 14.10 -33.96
C GLY A 65 -30.17 15.60 -33.63
N CYS A 66 -29.87 15.90 -32.37
CA CYS A 66 -29.66 17.27 -31.88
C CYS A 66 -28.19 17.67 -31.70
N GLY A 67 -27.25 16.80 -32.04
CA GLY A 67 -25.82 17.04 -31.97
C GLY A 67 -25.07 15.80 -31.51
N ASP A 68 -23.80 15.73 -31.88
CA ASP A 68 -22.92 14.61 -31.56
C ASP A 68 -21.90 15.04 -30.50
N TRP A 69 -21.33 14.06 -29.79
CA TRP A 69 -20.25 14.30 -28.85
C TRP A 69 -19.06 14.97 -29.54
N GLY A 70 -18.39 15.91 -28.86
CA GLY A 70 -17.30 16.73 -29.42
C GLY A 70 -17.78 17.97 -30.19
N GLN A 71 -19.09 18.17 -30.34
CA GLN A 71 -19.67 19.26 -31.12
C GLN A 71 -20.70 20.08 -30.33
N LYS A 72 -20.99 21.27 -30.86
CA LYS A 72 -22.16 22.07 -30.48
C LYS A 72 -23.46 21.36 -30.91
N PRO A 73 -24.61 21.71 -30.32
CA PRO A 73 -25.88 21.18 -30.80
C PRO A 73 -26.21 21.67 -32.22
N ASN A 74 -27.12 20.97 -32.90
CA ASN A 74 -27.56 21.30 -34.25
C ASN A 74 -28.03 22.77 -34.35
N ALA A 75 -27.36 23.58 -35.17
CA ALA A 75 -27.59 25.02 -35.20
C ALA A 75 -29.02 25.43 -35.63
N THR A 76 -29.68 24.63 -36.46
CA THR A 76 -31.06 24.89 -36.90
C THR A 76 -32.07 24.57 -35.81
N ALA A 77 -31.86 23.46 -35.09
CA ALA A 77 -32.71 23.09 -33.95
C ALA A 77 -32.43 23.97 -32.72
N CYS A 78 -31.18 24.39 -32.56
CA CYS A 78 -30.63 25.06 -31.40
C CYS A 78 -29.94 26.39 -31.76
N PRO A 79 -30.64 27.38 -32.36
CA PRO A 79 -30.08 28.71 -32.57
C PRO A 79 -29.89 29.47 -31.24
N ASP A 80 -30.69 29.11 -30.24
CA ASP A 80 -30.65 29.63 -28.88
C ASP A 80 -31.10 28.53 -27.90
N GLU A 81 -30.88 28.78 -26.62
CA GLU A 81 -31.16 27.82 -25.55
C GLU A 81 -32.64 27.39 -25.53
N ALA A 82 -33.57 28.33 -25.70
CA ALA A 82 -35.02 28.10 -25.61
C ALA A 82 -35.57 27.37 -26.85
N SER A 83 -35.02 27.65 -28.03
CA SER A 83 -35.33 26.93 -29.26
C SER A 83 -34.82 25.50 -29.19
N CYS A 84 -33.56 25.32 -28.78
CA CYS A 84 -32.96 24.01 -28.56
C CYS A 84 -33.82 23.19 -27.60
N ALA A 85 -34.35 23.89 -26.61
CA ALA A 85 -35.19 23.32 -25.60
C ALA A 85 -36.37 22.54 -26.18
N LYS A 86 -37.16 23.28 -26.96
CA LYS A 86 -38.41 22.85 -27.56
C LYS A 86 -38.19 21.82 -28.66
N ASN A 87 -37.10 21.97 -29.40
CA ASN A 87 -36.86 21.21 -30.62
C ASN A 87 -36.21 19.86 -30.34
N CYS A 88 -35.46 19.74 -29.24
CA CYS A 88 -34.77 18.52 -28.86
C CYS A 88 -35.52 17.77 -27.77
N ILE A 89 -36.09 16.62 -28.16
CA ILE A 89 -36.89 15.74 -27.33
C ILE A 89 -36.00 14.59 -26.83
N LEU A 90 -36.07 14.33 -25.52
CA LEU A 90 -35.39 13.21 -24.89
C LEU A 90 -36.41 12.11 -24.62
N SER A 91 -36.14 10.89 -25.08
CA SER A 91 -37.08 9.78 -24.90
C SER A 91 -36.92 9.09 -23.54
N GLY A 92 -38.02 8.88 -22.83
CA GLY A 92 -38.00 8.05 -21.63
C GLY A 92 -37.63 6.59 -21.95
N MET A 93 -36.80 5.98 -21.10
CA MET A 93 -36.36 4.61 -21.22
C MET A 93 -37.18 3.69 -20.32
N ASP A 94 -37.95 2.78 -20.93
CA ASP A 94 -38.59 1.69 -20.19
C ASP A 94 -37.58 0.57 -19.85
N SER A 95 -38.03 -0.46 -19.13
CA SER A 95 -37.16 -1.58 -18.73
C SER A 95 -36.52 -2.32 -19.91
N ASN A 96 -37.15 -2.35 -21.08
CA ASN A 96 -36.59 -2.97 -22.27
C ASN A 96 -35.56 -2.06 -22.94
N ALA A 97 -35.80 -0.74 -22.96
CA ALA A 97 -34.82 0.23 -23.43
C ALA A 97 -33.52 0.16 -22.60
N TYR A 98 -33.60 0.06 -21.27
CA TYR A 98 -32.42 -0.16 -20.42
C TYR A 98 -31.66 -1.45 -20.77
N LYS A 99 -32.37 -2.58 -20.95
CA LYS A 99 -31.76 -3.86 -21.36
C LYS A 99 -31.09 -3.75 -22.74
N ASN A 100 -31.75 -3.10 -23.69
CA ASN A 100 -31.23 -2.90 -25.04
C ASN A 100 -30.04 -1.94 -25.07
N ALA A 101 -29.93 -1.03 -24.09
CA ALA A 101 -28.75 -0.21 -23.84
C ALA A 101 -27.64 -0.95 -23.05
N GLY A 102 -27.79 -2.25 -22.79
CA GLY A 102 -26.79 -3.05 -22.08
C GLY A 102 -26.79 -2.90 -20.57
N ILE A 103 -27.84 -2.31 -19.98
CA ILE A 103 -27.91 -1.97 -18.55
C ILE A 103 -28.93 -2.88 -17.85
N THR A 104 -28.48 -3.66 -16.88
CA THR A 104 -29.38 -4.48 -16.07
C THR A 104 -28.96 -4.53 -14.61
N THR A 105 -29.93 -4.66 -13.71
CA THR A 105 -29.68 -4.86 -12.27
C THR A 105 -30.37 -6.11 -11.74
N SER A 106 -29.79 -6.70 -10.69
CA SER A 106 -30.37 -7.81 -9.95
C SER A 106 -29.89 -7.75 -8.49
N GLY A 107 -30.81 -7.43 -7.57
CA GLY A 107 -30.47 -7.17 -6.17
C GLY A 107 -29.44 -6.03 -6.05
N ASN A 108 -28.24 -6.38 -5.59
CA ASN A 108 -27.11 -5.45 -5.43
C ASN A 108 -26.12 -5.46 -6.60
N LYS A 109 -26.46 -6.09 -7.73
CA LYS A 109 -25.59 -6.20 -8.92
C LYS A 109 -26.06 -5.26 -10.03
N LEU A 110 -25.12 -4.58 -10.67
CA LEU A 110 -25.26 -3.82 -11.91
C LEU A 110 -24.36 -4.48 -12.96
N ARG A 111 -24.96 -4.94 -14.06
CA ARG A 111 -24.28 -5.54 -15.20
C ARG A 111 -24.35 -4.57 -16.38
N LEU A 112 -23.18 -4.25 -16.94
CA LEU A 112 -22.98 -3.37 -18.08
C LEU A 112 -22.36 -4.15 -19.23
N GLN A 113 -23.02 -4.18 -20.38
CA GLN A 113 -22.56 -4.88 -21.58
C GLN A 113 -22.12 -3.86 -22.62
N GLN A 114 -20.96 -4.08 -23.25
CA GLN A 114 -20.44 -3.22 -24.31
C GLN A 114 -21.29 -3.31 -25.58
N LEU A 115 -21.76 -4.53 -25.88
CA LEU A 115 -22.47 -4.89 -27.10
C LEU A 115 -23.81 -5.56 -26.78
N ILE A 116 -24.84 -5.22 -27.56
CA ILE A 116 -26.13 -5.92 -27.60
C ILE A 116 -26.45 -6.22 -29.06
N ASN A 117 -26.66 -7.49 -29.42
CA ASN A 117 -26.98 -7.88 -30.80
C ASN A 117 -25.98 -7.30 -31.84
N ASN A 118 -24.68 -7.31 -31.52
CA ASN A 118 -23.58 -6.70 -32.29
C ASN A 118 -23.66 -5.17 -32.46
N GLN A 119 -24.55 -4.48 -31.75
CA GLN A 119 -24.59 -3.02 -31.69
C GLN A 119 -23.78 -2.51 -30.50
N LEU A 120 -22.96 -1.50 -30.75
CA LEU A 120 -22.22 -0.77 -29.72
C LEU A 120 -23.19 0.05 -28.88
N VAL A 121 -23.29 -0.29 -27.59
CA VAL A 121 -24.16 0.42 -26.64
C VAL A 121 -23.37 1.14 -25.55
N SER A 122 -22.19 0.63 -25.17
CA SER A 122 -21.18 1.28 -24.32
C SER A 122 -21.76 2.14 -23.18
N PRO A 123 -22.58 1.56 -22.27
CA PRO A 123 -23.36 2.35 -21.35
C PRO A 123 -22.50 3.09 -20.32
N ARG A 124 -22.91 4.32 -20.02
CA ARG A 124 -22.54 5.08 -18.82
C ARG A 124 -23.80 5.37 -18.01
N VAL A 125 -23.73 5.13 -16.71
CA VAL A 125 -24.87 5.27 -15.80
C VAL A 125 -24.48 5.97 -14.51
N TYR A 126 -25.48 6.54 -13.82
CA TYR A 126 -25.32 7.24 -12.54
C TYR A 126 -26.20 6.64 -11.45
N LEU A 127 -25.79 6.83 -10.19
CA LEU A 127 -26.55 6.42 -9.02
C LEU A 127 -27.52 7.53 -8.56
N LEU A 128 -28.80 7.21 -8.51
CA LEU A 128 -29.87 8.08 -8.01
C LEU A 128 -30.24 7.73 -6.56
N GLU A 129 -30.67 8.76 -5.81
CA GLU A 129 -31.39 8.58 -4.55
C GLU A 129 -32.69 7.78 -4.75
N GLU A 130 -33.27 7.25 -3.66
CA GLU A 130 -34.53 6.49 -3.69
C GLU A 130 -35.69 7.27 -4.36
N ASN A 131 -35.69 8.61 -4.26
CA ASN A 131 -36.70 9.46 -4.87
C ASN A 131 -36.55 9.63 -6.40
N LYS A 132 -35.43 9.18 -7.00
CA LYS A 132 -35.08 9.27 -8.42
C LYS A 132 -34.90 10.68 -8.99
N LYS A 133 -35.10 11.74 -8.21
CA LYS A 133 -35.10 13.14 -8.68
C LYS A 133 -33.76 13.84 -8.52
N LYS A 134 -32.87 13.22 -7.75
CA LYS A 134 -31.53 13.68 -7.39
C LYS A 134 -30.54 12.52 -7.51
N TYR A 135 -29.31 12.84 -7.88
CA TYR A 135 -28.20 11.92 -7.72
C TYR A 135 -27.91 11.67 -6.25
N GLU A 136 -27.48 10.45 -5.93
CA GLU A 136 -26.94 10.10 -4.63
C GLU A 136 -25.56 10.76 -4.50
N MET A 137 -25.46 11.80 -3.67
CA MET A 137 -24.20 12.52 -3.47
C MET A 137 -23.33 11.78 -2.46
N LEU A 138 -22.12 11.42 -2.87
CA LEU A 138 -21.16 10.70 -2.04
C LEU A 138 -20.13 11.67 -1.47
N HIS A 139 -20.05 11.72 -0.14
CA HIS A 139 -19.10 12.54 0.60
C HIS A 139 -17.97 11.64 1.12
N LEU A 140 -16.89 11.50 0.36
CA LEU A 140 -15.95 10.40 0.59
C LEU A 140 -14.73 10.73 1.45
N THR A 141 -14.38 12.00 1.65
CA THR A 141 -13.23 12.38 2.49
C THR A 141 -13.42 11.91 3.93
N GLY A 142 -12.44 11.17 4.46
CA GLY A 142 -12.50 10.56 5.79
C GLY A 142 -13.29 9.24 5.85
N THR A 143 -13.68 8.66 4.71
CA THR A 143 -14.53 7.47 4.63
C THR A 143 -13.89 6.35 3.81
N GLU A 144 -14.62 5.23 3.67
CA GLU A 144 -14.25 4.08 2.86
C GLU A 144 -15.37 3.75 1.86
N PHE A 145 -14.97 3.39 0.64
CA PHE A 145 -15.84 2.95 -0.44
C PHE A 145 -15.42 1.56 -0.91
N SER A 146 -16.37 0.63 -0.95
CA SER A 146 -16.13 -0.75 -1.38
C SER A 146 -17.18 -1.24 -2.37
N PHE A 147 -16.73 -2.07 -3.31
CA PHE A 147 -17.60 -2.79 -4.23
C PHE A 147 -16.95 -4.13 -4.59
N ASP A 148 -17.76 -5.09 -5.03
CA ASP A 148 -17.24 -6.31 -5.65
C ASP A 148 -17.36 -6.22 -7.16
N VAL A 149 -16.43 -6.84 -7.88
CA VAL A 149 -16.35 -6.74 -9.34
C VAL A 149 -16.04 -8.08 -10.01
N GLU A 150 -16.61 -8.28 -11.19
CA GLU A 150 -16.38 -9.43 -12.08
C GLU A 150 -15.74 -8.92 -13.39
N MET A 151 -14.42 -9.14 -13.55
CA MET A 151 -13.60 -8.54 -14.61
C MET A 151 -13.25 -9.49 -15.76
N GLU A 152 -13.61 -10.76 -15.65
CA GLU A 152 -13.16 -11.86 -16.52
C GLU A 152 -13.41 -11.61 -18.02
N LYS A 153 -14.47 -10.88 -18.35
CA LYS A 153 -14.89 -10.57 -19.72
C LYS A 153 -14.40 -9.24 -20.27
N LEU A 154 -13.40 -8.62 -19.64
CA LEU A 154 -12.75 -7.41 -20.16
C LEU A 154 -11.32 -7.75 -20.62
N PRO A 155 -11.08 -8.00 -21.93
CA PRO A 155 -9.72 -8.16 -22.47
C PRO A 155 -8.97 -6.82 -22.53
N CYS A 156 -7.76 -6.83 -23.10
CA CYS A 156 -7.00 -5.60 -23.39
C CYS A 156 -7.85 -4.60 -24.18
N GLY A 157 -7.61 -3.30 -23.99
CA GLY A 157 -8.29 -2.21 -24.67
C GLY A 157 -9.71 -1.90 -24.19
N MET A 158 -10.27 -2.73 -23.30
CA MET A 158 -11.50 -2.40 -22.58
C MET A 158 -11.20 -1.56 -21.35
N ASN A 159 -12.18 -0.76 -20.94
CA ASN A 159 -12.20 -0.09 -19.64
C ASN A 159 -13.60 -0.23 -19.01
N GLY A 160 -13.69 -0.99 -17.92
CA GLY A 160 -14.85 -1.03 -17.03
C GLY A 160 -14.62 -0.06 -15.88
N ALA A 161 -15.22 1.12 -15.95
CA ALA A 161 -14.93 2.22 -15.03
C ALA A 161 -15.98 2.35 -13.93
N LEU A 162 -15.53 2.70 -12.72
CA LEU A 162 -16.34 3.15 -11.59
C LEU A 162 -15.62 4.34 -10.95
N TYR A 163 -16.24 5.51 -11.03
CA TYR A 163 -15.61 6.79 -10.73
C TYR A 163 -16.63 7.80 -10.20
N LEU A 164 -16.15 8.96 -9.77
CA LEU A 164 -16.99 10.05 -9.30
C LEU A 164 -16.72 11.33 -10.07
N SER A 165 -17.78 12.07 -10.39
CA SER A 165 -17.71 13.41 -10.96
C SER A 165 -18.46 14.42 -10.08
N GLU A 166 -17.98 15.65 -9.97
CA GLU A 166 -18.63 16.73 -9.21
C GLU A 166 -19.82 17.35 -10.00
N MET A 167 -20.72 16.49 -10.46
CA MET A 167 -21.93 16.84 -11.20
C MET A 167 -22.96 17.54 -10.28
N PRO A 168 -23.80 18.45 -10.82
CA PRO A 168 -24.90 19.02 -10.06
C PRO A 168 -25.88 17.93 -9.61
N GLN A 169 -26.24 17.91 -8.32
CA GLN A 169 -27.14 16.89 -7.73
C GLN A 169 -28.48 16.75 -8.50
N ASP A 170 -29.01 17.85 -9.03
CA ASP A 170 -30.27 17.87 -9.75
C ASP A 170 -30.11 17.73 -11.28
N GLY A 171 -28.91 17.42 -11.77
CA GLY A 171 -28.57 17.32 -13.19
C GLY A 171 -28.58 18.67 -13.94
N GLY A 172 -28.50 19.78 -13.20
CA GLY A 172 -28.43 21.14 -13.76
C GLY A 172 -29.78 21.85 -13.89
N LYS A 173 -30.87 21.24 -13.39
CA LYS A 173 -32.23 21.82 -13.46
C LYS A 173 -32.33 23.21 -12.86
N SER A 174 -31.59 23.49 -11.79
CA SER A 174 -31.61 24.79 -11.11
C SER A 174 -30.91 25.90 -11.88
N THR A 175 -30.08 25.58 -12.88
CA THR A 175 -29.23 26.57 -13.56
C THR A 175 -29.98 27.40 -14.59
N SER A 176 -31.06 26.85 -15.16
CA SER A 176 -31.89 27.54 -16.14
C SER A 176 -33.32 27.03 -16.09
N LYS A 177 -34.28 27.92 -16.38
CA LYS A 177 -35.69 27.54 -16.60
C LYS A 177 -35.84 26.56 -17.77
N ASN A 178 -34.90 26.55 -18.71
CA ASN A 178 -34.90 25.63 -19.83
C ASN A 178 -34.30 24.27 -19.44
N SER A 179 -33.52 24.11 -18.38
CA SER A 179 -33.02 22.76 -18.01
C SER A 179 -34.14 21.90 -17.41
N LYS A 180 -34.50 20.78 -18.07
CA LYS A 180 -35.71 20.02 -17.70
C LYS A 180 -35.53 18.53 -17.56
N ALA A 181 -34.52 17.95 -18.19
CA ALA A 181 -34.14 16.55 -17.99
C ALA A 181 -33.77 16.29 -16.52
N GLY A 182 -32.73 16.97 -16.03
CA GLY A 182 -32.18 16.78 -14.69
C GLY A 182 -31.69 15.37 -14.41
N ALA A 183 -31.41 15.08 -13.13
CA ALA A 183 -30.89 13.79 -12.70
C ALA A 183 -31.81 12.60 -13.05
N TYR A 184 -33.12 12.80 -13.07
CA TYR A 184 -34.10 11.76 -13.40
C TYR A 184 -33.90 11.20 -14.83
N TYR A 185 -33.29 11.97 -15.73
CA TYR A 185 -32.96 11.56 -17.10
C TYR A 185 -31.45 11.64 -17.37
N GLY A 186 -30.61 11.57 -16.33
CA GLY A 186 -29.16 11.46 -16.50
C GLY A 186 -28.44 12.69 -17.08
N ALA A 187 -28.98 13.90 -16.89
CA ALA A 187 -28.35 15.12 -17.38
C ALA A 187 -27.24 15.64 -16.45
N GLY A 188 -26.42 16.57 -16.97
CA GLY A 188 -25.43 17.31 -16.19
C GLY A 188 -24.09 16.62 -16.00
N TYR A 189 -23.73 15.67 -16.89
CA TYR A 189 -22.42 15.03 -16.87
C TYR A 189 -21.28 16.04 -17.09
N CYS A 190 -20.16 15.78 -16.42
CA CYS A 190 -18.89 16.49 -16.54
C CYS A 190 -17.77 15.56 -16.07
N ASP A 191 -16.54 15.83 -16.51
CA ASP A 191 -15.32 15.13 -16.09
C ASP A 191 -14.10 16.04 -16.24
N ALA A 192 -12.91 15.57 -15.88
CA ALA A 192 -11.69 16.39 -15.93
C ALA A 192 -11.16 16.58 -17.36
N GLN A 193 -11.69 15.84 -18.33
CA GLN A 193 -11.28 15.97 -19.73
C GLN A 193 -11.87 17.21 -20.40
N CYS A 194 -12.91 17.84 -19.81
CA CYS A 194 -13.50 19.07 -20.32
C CYS A 194 -13.98 18.96 -21.77
N TYR A 195 -14.55 17.81 -22.15
CA TYR A 195 -15.02 17.61 -23.52
C TYR A 195 -16.17 18.55 -23.87
N VAL A 196 -16.22 18.95 -25.15
CA VAL A 196 -17.39 19.66 -25.68
C VAL A 196 -18.50 18.65 -25.89
N THR A 197 -19.66 18.89 -25.28
CA THR A 197 -20.88 18.12 -25.50
C THR A 197 -21.98 19.03 -26.07
N PRO A 198 -22.94 18.50 -26.85
CA PRO A 198 -24.01 19.30 -27.42
C PRO A 198 -24.97 19.85 -26.35
N PHE A 199 -24.97 19.29 -25.15
CA PHE A 199 -25.74 19.76 -24.00
C PHE A 199 -24.87 19.87 -22.76
N ILE A 200 -25.06 20.94 -21.97
CA ILE A 200 -24.41 21.22 -20.69
C ILE A 200 -25.51 21.56 -19.68
N ASN A 201 -25.49 20.98 -18.47
CA ASN A 201 -26.53 21.20 -17.45
C ASN A 201 -27.98 20.99 -17.95
N GLY A 202 -28.19 20.13 -18.95
CA GLY A 202 -29.51 19.88 -19.54
C GLY A 202 -30.03 20.96 -20.50
N VAL A 203 -29.18 21.91 -20.90
CA VAL A 203 -29.49 22.92 -21.93
C VAL A 203 -28.53 22.80 -23.12
N GLY A 204 -28.95 23.30 -24.29
CA GLY A 204 -28.09 23.28 -25.48
C GLY A 204 -26.81 24.08 -25.28
N ASN A 205 -25.66 23.48 -25.56
CA ASN A 205 -24.35 24.12 -25.42
C ASN A 205 -24.03 25.03 -26.63
N ILE A 206 -24.79 26.12 -26.77
CA ILE A 206 -24.72 27.03 -27.93
C ILE A 206 -23.31 27.61 -28.11
N LYS A 207 -22.62 27.86 -26.99
CA LYS A 207 -21.26 28.40 -26.98
C LYS A 207 -20.21 27.34 -27.32
N GLY A 208 -20.52 26.05 -27.20
CA GLY A 208 -19.57 24.94 -27.38
C GLY A 208 -18.46 24.97 -26.35
N GLN A 209 -18.84 25.18 -25.09
CA GLN A 209 -17.92 25.13 -23.96
C GLN A 209 -17.52 23.69 -23.69
N GLY A 210 -16.28 23.48 -23.23
CA GLY A 210 -15.91 22.20 -22.65
C GLY A 210 -16.55 22.03 -21.27
N VAL A 211 -16.96 20.82 -20.91
CA VAL A 211 -17.76 20.56 -19.72
C VAL A 211 -16.90 19.90 -18.64
N CYS A 212 -16.37 20.73 -17.74
CA CYS A 212 -15.36 20.37 -16.75
C CYS A 212 -15.94 20.14 -15.36
N CYS A 213 -15.38 19.22 -14.58
CA CYS A 213 -15.48 19.22 -13.12
C CYS A 213 -14.41 18.32 -12.49
N ASN A 214 -14.22 18.42 -11.17
CA ASN A 214 -13.35 17.49 -10.43
C ASN A 214 -13.83 16.05 -10.65
N GLU A 215 -12.87 15.13 -10.77
CA GLU A 215 -13.12 13.72 -11.06
C GLU A 215 -12.21 12.83 -10.20
N LEU A 216 -12.76 11.72 -9.72
CA LEU A 216 -12.03 10.70 -8.98
C LEU A 216 -12.28 9.34 -9.62
N ASP A 217 -11.26 8.84 -10.31
CA ASP A 217 -11.23 7.50 -10.85
C ASP A 217 -10.82 6.51 -9.78
N ILE A 218 -11.83 5.98 -9.08
CA ILE A 218 -11.64 4.91 -8.11
C ILE A 218 -11.16 3.65 -8.85
N TRP A 219 -11.75 3.35 -10.00
CA TRP A 219 -11.46 2.12 -10.72
C TRP A 219 -11.62 2.32 -12.21
N GLU A 220 -10.51 2.23 -12.92
CA GLU A 220 -10.47 2.03 -14.36
C GLU A 220 -9.65 0.79 -14.66
N ALA A 221 -10.24 -0.19 -15.32
CA ALA A 221 -9.59 -1.49 -15.45
C ALA A 221 -10.17 -2.35 -16.57
N ASN A 222 -9.35 -3.32 -16.95
CA ASN A 222 -9.78 -4.56 -17.58
C ASN A 222 -9.14 -5.75 -16.84
N SER A 223 -9.23 -6.97 -17.36
CA SER A 223 -8.66 -8.14 -16.69
C SER A 223 -7.11 -8.19 -16.68
N ARG A 224 -6.43 -7.22 -17.32
CA ARG A 224 -4.98 -7.20 -17.53
C ARG A 224 -4.27 -6.12 -16.71
N ALA A 225 -4.92 -4.98 -16.48
CA ALA A 225 -4.39 -3.89 -15.69
C ALA A 225 -5.50 -3.13 -14.94
N THR A 226 -5.10 -2.38 -13.92
CA THR A 226 -5.97 -1.52 -13.11
C THR A 226 -5.33 -0.16 -12.89
N HIS A 227 -6.14 0.88 -12.83
CA HIS A 227 -5.72 2.25 -12.59
C HIS A 227 -6.60 2.93 -11.52
N ILE A 228 -5.99 3.86 -10.80
CA ILE A 228 -6.62 4.78 -9.86
C ILE A 228 -6.04 6.15 -10.17
N ALA A 229 -6.88 7.18 -10.30
CA ALA A 229 -6.39 8.53 -10.54
C ALA A 229 -7.36 9.59 -9.96
N PRO A 230 -6.89 10.45 -9.05
CA PRO A 230 -7.60 11.67 -8.72
C PRO A 230 -7.25 12.78 -9.73
N HIS A 231 -8.26 13.50 -10.20
CA HIS A 231 -8.17 14.55 -11.22
C HIS A 231 -8.77 15.87 -10.68
N PRO A 232 -7.96 16.71 -10.02
CA PRO A 232 -8.42 17.98 -9.48
C PRO A 232 -8.63 19.01 -10.60
N CYS A 233 -9.63 19.85 -10.38
CA CYS A 233 -9.88 21.07 -11.12
C CYS A 233 -9.90 22.26 -10.17
N ASN A 234 -9.40 23.42 -10.61
CA ASN A 234 -9.40 24.63 -9.77
C ASN A 234 -10.77 25.34 -9.70
N LYS A 235 -11.81 24.79 -10.34
CA LYS A 235 -13.19 25.24 -10.26
C LYS A 235 -14.03 24.21 -9.48
N PRO A 236 -14.85 24.63 -8.50
CA PRO A 236 -15.79 23.74 -7.84
C PRO A 236 -17.02 23.49 -8.72
N GLY A 237 -17.51 22.25 -8.71
CA GLY A 237 -18.68 21.82 -9.47
C GLY A 237 -18.46 21.84 -10.99
N LEU A 238 -19.57 21.78 -11.74
CA LEU A 238 -19.54 21.83 -13.20
C LEU A 238 -19.23 23.25 -13.71
N TYR A 239 -18.20 23.35 -14.56
CA TYR A 239 -17.77 24.59 -15.20
C TYR A 239 -17.69 24.44 -16.72
N GLY A 240 -18.23 25.42 -17.45
CA GLY A 240 -18.14 25.50 -18.91
C GLY A 240 -16.88 26.26 -19.36
N CYS A 241 -15.80 25.57 -19.68
CA CYS A 241 -14.53 26.19 -20.08
C CYS A 241 -14.56 26.74 -21.52
N THR A 242 -13.69 27.71 -21.80
CA THR A 242 -13.46 28.24 -23.14
C THR A 242 -11.97 28.39 -23.45
N GLY A 243 -11.58 28.15 -24.71
CA GLY A 243 -10.19 28.30 -25.16
C GLY A 243 -9.21 27.50 -24.31
N ASP A 244 -8.16 28.16 -23.83
CA ASP A 244 -7.07 27.55 -23.08
C ASP A 244 -7.51 26.98 -21.72
N GLU A 245 -8.65 27.41 -21.17
CA GLU A 245 -9.21 26.79 -19.96
C GLU A 245 -9.48 25.30 -20.17
N CYS A 246 -9.81 24.88 -21.39
CA CYS A 246 -10.08 23.48 -21.74
C CYS A 246 -8.83 22.67 -22.10
N SER A 247 -7.68 23.34 -22.25
CA SER A 247 -6.42 22.72 -22.68
C SER A 247 -5.78 21.86 -21.57
N SER A 248 -4.66 21.20 -21.87
CA SER A 248 -3.90 20.41 -20.88
C SER A 248 -3.31 21.24 -19.74
N SER A 249 -3.01 22.52 -19.96
CA SER A 249 -2.57 23.47 -18.92
C SER A 249 -3.74 24.29 -18.34
N GLY A 250 -4.97 23.87 -18.64
CA GLY A 250 -6.20 24.56 -18.33
C GLY A 250 -6.63 24.44 -16.87
N ILE A 251 -7.94 24.33 -16.64
CA ILE A 251 -8.52 24.35 -15.29
C ILE A 251 -8.64 22.99 -14.62
N CYS A 252 -8.45 21.89 -15.37
CA CYS A 252 -8.57 20.52 -14.91
C CYS A 252 -7.33 19.71 -15.30
N ASP A 253 -6.94 18.81 -14.40
CA ASP A 253 -5.89 17.83 -14.67
C ASP A 253 -6.42 16.67 -15.50
N LYS A 254 -6.09 16.65 -16.79
CA LYS A 254 -6.49 15.58 -17.71
C LYS A 254 -5.76 14.27 -17.46
N ALA A 255 -4.55 14.31 -16.90
CA ALA A 255 -3.69 13.14 -16.76
C ALA A 255 -3.91 12.40 -15.43
N GLY A 256 -4.17 13.16 -14.36
CA GLY A 256 -4.39 12.62 -13.03
C GLY A 256 -3.10 12.22 -12.32
N CYS A 257 -3.22 11.96 -11.01
CA CYS A 257 -2.15 11.28 -10.26
C CYS A 257 -2.34 9.76 -10.28
N GLY A 258 -1.84 9.13 -11.34
CA GLY A 258 -2.08 7.71 -11.61
C GLY A 258 -1.36 6.72 -10.68
N TRP A 259 -2.08 5.67 -10.25
CA TRP A 259 -1.55 4.49 -9.58
C TRP A 259 -1.93 3.22 -10.34
N ASN A 260 -0.92 2.54 -10.89
CA ASN A 260 -1.02 1.22 -11.51
C ASN A 260 0.21 0.41 -11.09
N HIS A 261 0.01 -0.78 -10.52
CA HIS A 261 1.09 -1.62 -10.01
C HIS A 261 2.17 -1.95 -11.04
N ASN A 262 1.82 -2.06 -12.33
CA ASN A 262 2.79 -2.26 -13.40
C ASN A 262 3.72 -1.05 -13.57
N ARG A 263 3.18 0.18 -13.51
CA ARG A 263 3.95 1.43 -13.66
C ARG A 263 4.96 1.64 -12.54
N ILE A 264 4.68 1.09 -11.35
CA ILE A 264 5.59 1.10 -10.20
C ILE A 264 6.41 -0.20 -10.07
N ASN A 265 6.52 -0.97 -11.17
CA ASN A 265 7.35 -2.16 -11.33
C ASN A 265 6.98 -3.34 -10.38
N VAL A 266 5.67 -3.56 -10.21
CA VAL A 266 5.11 -4.74 -9.52
C VAL A 266 4.13 -5.44 -10.48
N THR A 267 4.68 -6.20 -11.41
CA THR A 267 3.95 -6.76 -12.57
C THR A 267 3.20 -8.06 -12.26
N ASP A 268 3.36 -8.63 -11.06
CA ASP A 268 2.71 -9.85 -10.59
C ASP A 268 1.53 -9.56 -9.64
N PHE A 269 1.15 -8.29 -9.47
CA PHE A 269 0.09 -7.91 -8.52
C PHE A 269 -1.32 -8.28 -9.01
N TYR A 270 -1.69 -7.86 -10.22
CA TYR A 270 -3.03 -8.02 -10.78
C TYR A 270 -2.96 -8.60 -12.19
N GLY A 271 -3.82 -9.57 -12.49
CA GLY A 271 -3.95 -10.10 -13.83
C GLY A 271 -4.67 -11.45 -13.88
N ARG A 272 -4.72 -12.06 -15.07
CA ARG A 272 -5.46 -13.31 -15.28
C ARG A 272 -4.72 -14.53 -14.73
N GLY A 273 -5.33 -15.23 -13.77
CA GLY A 273 -4.89 -16.52 -13.26
C GLY A 273 -4.09 -16.47 -11.96
N LYS A 274 -3.86 -17.64 -11.38
CA LYS A 274 -3.30 -17.84 -10.02
C LYS A 274 -1.87 -17.33 -9.80
N LYS A 275 -1.16 -16.91 -10.86
CA LYS A 275 0.18 -16.33 -10.76
C LYS A 275 0.16 -14.88 -10.25
N TYR A 276 -1.00 -14.22 -10.32
CA TYR A 276 -1.19 -12.87 -9.81
C TYR A 276 -1.78 -12.90 -8.40
N LYS A 277 -1.47 -11.89 -7.58
CA LYS A 277 -2.05 -11.77 -6.23
C LYS A 277 -3.57 -11.58 -6.28
N VAL A 278 -4.04 -10.70 -7.17
CA VAL A 278 -5.46 -10.54 -7.50
C VAL A 278 -5.71 -11.21 -8.85
N ASP A 279 -6.42 -12.33 -8.83
CA ASP A 279 -6.80 -13.07 -10.03
C ASP A 279 -8.04 -12.47 -10.66
N SER A 280 -7.86 -11.73 -11.75
CA SER A 280 -8.94 -11.02 -12.44
C SER A 280 -9.95 -11.92 -13.15
N THR A 281 -9.66 -13.22 -13.27
CA THR A 281 -10.62 -14.20 -13.86
C THR A 281 -11.73 -14.59 -12.89
N ARG A 282 -11.63 -14.18 -11.63
CA ARG A 282 -12.58 -14.50 -10.57
C ARG A 282 -13.07 -13.22 -9.91
N LYS A 283 -14.22 -13.29 -9.25
CA LYS A 283 -14.76 -12.18 -8.48
C LYS A 283 -13.78 -11.77 -7.36
N PHE A 284 -13.66 -10.47 -7.10
CA PHE A 284 -12.96 -9.91 -5.94
C PHE A 284 -13.65 -8.63 -5.46
N THR A 285 -13.32 -8.20 -4.25
CA THR A 285 -13.73 -6.92 -3.68
C THR A 285 -12.60 -5.90 -3.85
N VAL A 286 -12.97 -4.67 -4.16
CA VAL A 286 -12.11 -3.49 -4.22
C VAL A 286 -12.52 -2.57 -3.07
N THR A 287 -11.56 -2.23 -2.21
CA THR A 287 -11.78 -1.32 -1.07
C THR A 287 -10.86 -0.12 -1.21
N SER A 288 -11.43 1.09 -1.17
CA SER A 288 -10.67 2.35 -1.18
C SER A 288 -10.94 3.14 0.08
N GLN A 289 -9.88 3.65 0.71
CA GLN A 289 -9.96 4.48 1.91
C GLN A 289 -9.40 5.86 1.62
N PHE A 290 -10.15 6.89 1.99
CA PHE A 290 -9.82 8.28 1.70
C PHE A 290 -9.45 8.97 3.01
N VAL A 291 -8.19 8.81 3.41
CA VAL A 291 -7.71 9.20 4.74
C VAL A 291 -7.55 10.71 4.82
N ALA A 292 -8.18 11.31 5.83
CA ALA A 292 -8.10 12.74 6.13
C ALA A 292 -7.18 13.02 7.32
N ASN A 293 -6.57 14.20 7.35
CA ASN A 293 -5.83 14.71 8.49
C ASN A 293 -6.79 15.21 9.59
N LYS A 294 -6.23 15.77 10.67
CA LYS A 294 -7.03 16.29 11.81
C LYS A 294 -7.89 17.51 11.45
N GLN A 295 -7.56 18.22 10.38
CA GLN A 295 -8.29 19.37 9.86
C GLN A 295 -9.45 18.95 8.93
N GLY A 296 -9.53 17.66 8.58
CA GLY A 296 -10.53 17.13 7.65
C GLY A 296 -10.11 17.18 6.19
N ASP A 297 -8.89 17.61 5.87
CA ASP A 297 -8.37 17.59 4.51
C ASP A 297 -7.92 16.18 4.13
N LEU A 298 -8.25 15.74 2.90
CA LEU A 298 -7.73 14.50 2.34
C LEU A 298 -6.19 14.57 2.21
N ILE A 299 -5.51 13.53 2.65
CA ILE A 299 -4.04 13.43 2.57
C ILE A 299 -3.55 12.16 1.88
N GLU A 300 -4.33 11.07 1.91
CA GLU A 300 -3.91 9.79 1.36
C GLU A 300 -5.09 9.01 0.77
N LEU A 301 -4.89 8.39 -0.39
CA LEU A 301 -5.84 7.45 -1.00
C LEU A 301 -5.24 6.05 -0.96
N HIS A 302 -5.81 5.18 -0.14
CA HIS A 302 -5.38 3.80 0.03
C HIS A 302 -6.27 2.86 -0.76
N ARG A 303 -5.67 1.75 -1.21
CA ARG A 303 -6.36 0.67 -1.92
C ARG A 303 -5.94 -0.67 -1.34
N HIS A 304 -6.91 -1.54 -1.09
CA HIS A 304 -6.68 -2.97 -0.94
C HIS A 304 -7.78 -3.77 -1.64
N TYR A 305 -7.54 -5.07 -1.79
CA TYR A 305 -8.47 -5.99 -2.43
C TYR A 305 -8.85 -7.10 -1.47
N ILE A 306 -9.99 -7.75 -1.69
CA ILE A 306 -10.32 -9.02 -1.02
C ILE A 306 -10.67 -10.05 -2.06
N GLN A 307 -9.95 -11.17 -2.06
CA GLN A 307 -10.28 -12.33 -2.89
C GLN A 307 -10.11 -13.59 -2.05
N ASP A 308 -11.00 -14.57 -2.23
CA ASP A 308 -10.98 -15.83 -1.47
C ASP A 308 -10.92 -15.64 0.05
N ASN A 309 -11.68 -14.67 0.58
CA ASN A 309 -11.69 -14.31 2.00
C ASN A 309 -10.29 -13.92 2.54
N LYS A 310 -9.46 -13.27 1.73
CA LYS A 310 -8.17 -12.73 2.14
C LYS A 310 -8.03 -11.29 1.69
N ILE A 311 -7.60 -10.43 2.59
CA ILE A 311 -7.16 -9.09 2.24
C ILE A 311 -5.84 -9.20 1.47
N ILE A 312 -5.76 -8.49 0.36
CA ILE A 312 -4.59 -8.37 -0.51
C ILE A 312 -4.24 -6.89 -0.50
N GLU A 313 -3.27 -6.55 0.34
CA GLU A 313 -2.76 -5.17 0.46
C GLU A 313 -2.10 -4.70 -0.83
N SER A 314 -2.22 -3.41 -1.15
CA SER A 314 -1.46 -2.83 -2.26
C SER A 314 0.04 -3.00 -2.05
N ALA A 315 0.76 -3.31 -3.13
CA ALA A 315 2.21 -3.39 -3.10
C ALA A 315 2.87 -2.00 -3.00
N VAL A 316 4.07 -1.98 -2.42
CA VAL A 316 4.91 -0.79 -2.30
C VAL A 316 5.58 -0.46 -3.64
N VAL A 317 5.81 0.82 -3.92
CA VAL A 317 6.54 1.29 -5.11
C VAL A 317 7.90 0.60 -5.27
N ASN A 318 8.14 -0.04 -6.42
CA ASN A 318 9.35 -0.83 -6.72
C ASN A 318 10.26 -0.21 -7.82
N ILE A 319 10.19 1.11 -8.00
CA ILE A 319 11.11 1.90 -8.84
C ILE A 319 11.86 2.93 -8.01
N SER A 320 12.99 3.45 -8.49
CA SER A 320 13.66 4.60 -7.88
C SER A 320 12.89 5.89 -8.15
N GLY A 321 12.97 6.87 -7.25
CA GLY A 321 12.34 8.19 -7.39
C GLY A 321 11.21 8.41 -6.39
N PRO A 322 10.03 7.81 -6.57
CA PRO A 322 8.91 8.00 -5.65
C PRO A 322 9.15 7.38 -4.26
N PRO A 323 8.43 7.84 -3.22
CA PRO A 323 8.51 7.27 -1.88
C PRO A 323 8.11 5.79 -1.86
N LYS A 324 8.72 5.02 -0.94
CA LYS A 324 8.43 3.60 -0.73
C LYS A 324 7.18 3.39 0.12
N ILE A 325 6.05 3.76 -0.47
CA ILE A 325 4.69 3.64 0.08
C ILE A 325 3.81 2.79 -0.85
N ASN A 326 2.59 2.47 -0.41
CA ASN A 326 1.60 1.67 -1.16
C ASN A 326 0.25 2.40 -1.33
N PHE A 327 0.25 3.73 -1.23
CA PHE A 327 -0.91 4.60 -1.35
C PHE A 327 -0.55 5.88 -2.11
N ILE A 328 -1.56 6.59 -2.62
CA ILE A 328 -1.38 7.88 -3.29
C ILE A 328 -1.33 8.99 -2.23
N ASN A 329 -0.33 9.86 -2.32
CA ASN A 329 -0.27 11.15 -1.63
C ASN A 329 0.49 12.16 -2.51
N ASP A 330 0.50 13.43 -2.11
CA ASP A 330 1.17 14.50 -2.86
C ASP A 330 2.65 14.23 -3.14
N LYS A 331 3.36 13.57 -2.21
CA LYS A 331 4.79 13.25 -2.38
C LYS A 331 5.02 12.21 -3.46
N TYR A 332 4.13 11.22 -3.57
CA TYR A 332 4.11 10.27 -4.68
C TYR A 332 3.77 10.98 -6.00
N CYS A 333 2.69 11.76 -6.02
CA CYS A 333 2.22 12.45 -7.23
C CYS A 333 3.28 13.38 -7.84
N ALA A 334 3.95 14.18 -6.99
CA ALA A 334 5.04 15.03 -7.42
C ALA A 334 6.22 14.21 -7.98
N ALA A 335 6.61 13.12 -7.30
CA ALA A 335 7.74 12.29 -7.71
C ALA A 335 7.48 11.46 -8.99
N THR A 336 6.22 11.21 -9.33
CA THR A 336 5.82 10.55 -10.59
C THR A 336 5.50 11.53 -11.71
N GLY A 337 5.70 12.83 -11.50
CA GLY A 337 5.54 13.86 -12.53
C GLY A 337 4.09 14.28 -12.81
N ALA A 338 3.18 14.11 -11.86
CA ALA A 338 1.80 14.60 -11.98
C ALA A 338 1.74 16.12 -11.78
N ASN A 339 2.28 16.89 -12.74
CA ASN A 339 2.51 18.32 -12.57
C ASN A 339 1.20 19.13 -12.49
N GLU A 340 0.23 18.83 -13.35
CA GLU A 340 -1.06 19.53 -13.38
C GLU A 340 -1.88 19.22 -12.12
N TYR A 341 -1.85 17.96 -11.66
CA TYR A 341 -2.38 17.55 -10.36
C TYR A 341 -1.88 18.47 -9.23
N MET A 342 -0.55 18.59 -9.11
CA MET A 342 0.08 19.41 -8.07
C MET A 342 -0.25 20.90 -8.25
N ARG A 343 -0.23 21.41 -9.49
CA ARG A 343 -0.52 22.81 -9.81
C ARG A 343 -1.95 23.21 -9.46
N LEU A 344 -2.91 22.30 -9.65
CA LEU A 344 -4.34 22.54 -9.45
C LEU A 344 -4.80 22.25 -8.02
N GLY A 345 -3.87 21.98 -7.09
CA GLY A 345 -4.14 21.91 -5.65
C GLY A 345 -4.06 20.50 -5.04
N GLY A 346 -3.58 19.52 -5.81
CA GLY A 346 -3.17 18.20 -5.34
C GLY A 346 -4.26 17.42 -4.60
N THR A 347 -3.83 16.63 -3.62
CA THR A 347 -4.72 15.74 -2.85
C THR A 347 -5.77 16.52 -2.08
N LYS A 348 -5.41 17.71 -1.56
CA LYS A 348 -6.35 18.57 -0.85
C LYS A 348 -7.50 19.03 -1.76
N GLN A 349 -7.20 19.54 -2.97
CA GLN A 349 -8.25 20.01 -3.88
C GLN A 349 -9.24 18.89 -4.26
N MET A 350 -8.72 17.69 -4.51
CA MET A 350 -9.55 16.51 -4.71
C MET A 350 -10.42 16.22 -3.48
N GLY A 351 -9.83 16.27 -2.29
CA GLY A 351 -10.54 16.12 -1.01
C GLY A 351 -11.63 17.17 -0.79
N ASP A 352 -11.43 18.41 -1.23
CA ASP A 352 -12.41 19.48 -1.12
C ASP A 352 -13.63 19.18 -2.01
N ALA A 353 -13.44 18.66 -3.22
CA ALA A 353 -14.53 18.22 -4.10
C ALA A 353 -15.28 17.00 -3.54
N MET A 354 -14.54 16.00 -3.07
CA MET A 354 -15.12 14.82 -2.40
C MET A 354 -15.93 15.19 -1.17
N SER A 355 -15.53 16.23 -0.43
CA SER A 355 -16.26 16.71 0.75
C SER A 355 -17.56 17.42 0.38
N ARG A 356 -17.57 18.22 -0.70
CA ARG A 356 -18.80 18.86 -1.23
C ARG A 356 -19.82 17.84 -1.72
N GLY A 357 -19.35 16.68 -2.17
CA GLY A 357 -20.15 15.55 -2.60
C GLY A 357 -20.08 15.37 -4.10
N MET A 358 -19.90 14.13 -4.54
CA MET A 358 -19.75 13.79 -5.95
C MET A 358 -20.72 12.68 -6.37
N VAL A 359 -21.05 12.61 -7.65
CA VAL A 359 -21.97 11.63 -8.24
C VAL A 359 -21.20 10.40 -8.68
N LEU A 360 -21.66 9.22 -8.27
CA LEU A 360 -21.11 7.94 -8.72
C LEU A 360 -21.51 7.65 -10.17
N ALA A 361 -20.52 7.47 -11.04
CA ALA A 361 -20.65 7.05 -12.42
C ALA A 361 -20.04 5.64 -12.61
N MET A 362 -20.68 4.83 -13.45
CA MET A 362 -20.19 3.50 -13.83
C MET A 362 -20.37 3.30 -15.33
N SER A 363 -19.35 2.78 -16.02
CA SER A 363 -19.38 2.61 -17.46
C SER A 363 -18.60 1.40 -17.96
N VAL A 364 -18.80 1.06 -19.22
CA VAL A 364 -17.92 0.17 -19.99
C VAL A 364 -17.70 0.79 -21.37
N TRP A 365 -16.44 0.85 -21.78
CA TRP A 365 -16.06 1.45 -23.05
C TRP A 365 -14.74 0.88 -23.59
N TRP A 366 -14.49 1.17 -24.86
CA TRP A 366 -13.23 0.95 -25.56
C TRP A 366 -12.82 2.23 -26.27
N SER A 367 -11.61 2.28 -26.82
CA SER A 367 -11.14 3.41 -27.61
C SER A 367 -10.70 2.94 -28.98
N GLU A 368 -11.23 3.55 -30.04
CA GLU A 368 -10.75 3.32 -31.41
C GLU A 368 -9.47 4.12 -31.73
N GLY A 369 -9.16 5.16 -30.93
CA GLY A 369 -8.06 6.07 -31.20
C GLY A 369 -6.72 5.62 -30.60
N ASP A 370 -6.75 5.14 -29.36
CA ASP A 370 -5.54 4.81 -28.59
C ASP A 370 -5.55 3.39 -27.99
N PHE A 371 -6.62 2.62 -28.23
CA PHE A 371 -6.77 1.24 -27.77
C PHE A 371 -6.55 1.05 -26.27
N MET A 372 -6.82 2.09 -25.46
CA MET A 372 -6.56 2.10 -24.02
C MET A 372 -5.09 1.87 -23.64
N ALA A 373 -4.14 2.23 -24.50
CA ALA A 373 -2.71 1.96 -24.28
C ALA A 373 -2.18 2.52 -22.95
N TRP A 374 -2.73 3.65 -22.48
CA TRP A 374 -2.37 4.24 -21.19
C TRP A 374 -2.73 3.34 -19.99
N LEU A 375 -3.70 2.43 -20.14
CA LEU A 375 -4.18 1.54 -19.09
C LEU A 375 -3.35 0.26 -19.04
N ASP A 376 -3.08 -0.38 -20.18
CA ASP A 376 -2.66 -1.78 -20.21
C ASP A 376 -1.50 -2.16 -21.16
N GLN A 377 -0.87 -1.19 -21.85
CA GLN A 377 0.28 -1.43 -22.72
C GLN A 377 1.59 -0.91 -22.12
N GLY A 378 2.72 -1.47 -22.58
CA GLY A 378 4.06 -1.03 -22.20
C GLY A 378 4.30 -1.10 -20.69
N VAL A 379 4.62 0.03 -20.05
CA VAL A 379 4.80 0.08 -18.59
C VAL A 379 3.49 -0.02 -17.82
N ALA A 380 2.34 0.16 -18.47
CA ALA A 380 1.02 0.11 -17.84
C ALA A 380 0.46 -1.32 -17.75
N GLY A 381 0.93 -2.25 -18.58
CA GLY A 381 0.47 -3.62 -18.54
C GLY A 381 1.02 -4.51 -19.65
N PRO A 382 0.53 -5.75 -19.71
CA PRO A 382 1.11 -6.80 -20.54
C PRO A 382 0.56 -6.82 -21.97
N CYS A 383 -0.24 -5.84 -22.38
CA CYS A 383 -0.91 -5.86 -23.67
C CYS A 383 0.02 -5.41 -24.81
N ASP A 384 -0.08 -6.07 -25.97
CA ASP A 384 0.58 -5.62 -27.19
C ASP A 384 -0.15 -4.41 -27.84
N ALA A 385 0.49 -3.81 -28.84
CA ALA A 385 0.03 -2.57 -29.48
C ALA A 385 -1.27 -2.71 -30.29
N THR A 386 -1.78 -3.93 -30.50
CA THR A 386 -2.90 -4.23 -31.41
C THR A 386 -4.00 -5.06 -30.79
N GLU A 387 -3.75 -5.83 -29.73
CA GLU A 387 -4.79 -6.67 -29.10
C GLU A 387 -5.92 -5.87 -28.46
N GLY A 388 -5.66 -4.60 -28.12
CA GLY A 388 -6.66 -3.64 -27.63
C GLY A 388 -7.50 -2.96 -28.73
N ASP A 389 -7.23 -3.20 -30.02
CA ASP A 389 -8.09 -2.70 -31.11
C ASP A 389 -9.50 -3.29 -30.94
N PRO A 390 -10.58 -2.49 -30.95
CA PRO A 390 -11.97 -2.95 -30.95
C PRO A 390 -12.27 -4.16 -31.88
N LYS A 391 -11.64 -4.21 -33.06
CA LYS A 391 -11.77 -5.32 -34.02
C LYS A 391 -11.12 -6.61 -33.53
N ASN A 392 -10.11 -6.53 -32.68
CA ASN A 392 -9.43 -7.67 -32.06
C ASN A 392 -10.08 -8.05 -30.72
N ILE A 393 -10.58 -7.07 -29.96
CA ILE A 393 -11.33 -7.29 -28.72
C ILE A 393 -12.46 -8.31 -28.94
N VAL A 394 -13.30 -8.11 -29.96
CA VAL A 394 -14.45 -9.00 -30.24
C VAL A 394 -14.06 -10.41 -30.68
N LYS A 395 -12.81 -10.63 -31.10
CA LYS A 395 -12.28 -11.97 -31.41
C LYS A 395 -11.87 -12.71 -30.14
N VAL A 396 -11.37 -11.97 -29.14
CA VAL A 396 -10.95 -12.52 -27.83
C VAL A 396 -12.16 -12.73 -26.92
N GLN A 397 -13.03 -11.72 -26.80
CA GLN A 397 -14.26 -11.76 -26.04
C GLN A 397 -15.38 -11.13 -26.88
N PRO A 398 -16.27 -11.94 -27.49
CA PRO A 398 -17.32 -11.44 -28.37
C PRO A 398 -18.33 -10.51 -27.70
N ASN A 399 -18.52 -10.64 -26.38
CA ASN A 399 -19.45 -9.81 -25.62
C ASN A 399 -18.76 -9.25 -24.37
N PRO A 400 -17.92 -8.21 -24.50
CA PRO A 400 -17.25 -7.60 -23.36
C PRO A 400 -18.26 -7.01 -22.38
N GLU A 401 -18.05 -7.24 -21.10
CA GLU A 401 -18.95 -6.79 -20.05
C GLU A 401 -18.29 -6.75 -18.68
N VAL A 402 -18.89 -5.99 -17.77
CA VAL A 402 -18.49 -5.89 -16.36
C VAL A 402 -19.73 -5.98 -15.47
N THR A 403 -19.58 -6.61 -14.32
CA THR A 403 -20.59 -6.56 -13.25
C THR A 403 -19.98 -5.91 -12.01
N PHE A 404 -20.50 -4.76 -11.63
CA PHE A 404 -20.25 -4.13 -10.34
C PHE A 404 -21.34 -4.56 -9.37
N SER A 405 -20.99 -4.87 -8.13
CA SER A 405 -21.97 -5.31 -7.15
C SER A 405 -21.62 -4.88 -5.73
N ASN A 406 -22.61 -4.95 -4.85
CA ASN A 406 -22.39 -4.87 -3.41
C ASN A 406 -21.70 -3.56 -2.99
N ILE A 407 -22.14 -2.45 -3.57
CA ILE A 407 -21.62 -1.11 -3.29
C ILE A 407 -21.94 -0.75 -1.83
N ARG A 408 -20.89 -0.46 -1.06
CA ARG A 408 -20.92 -0.18 0.37
C ARG A 408 -20.09 1.07 0.65
N ILE A 409 -20.66 2.03 1.36
CA ILE A 409 -20.00 3.29 1.74
C ILE A 409 -20.11 3.43 3.26
N GLY A 410 -19.04 3.84 3.93
CA GLY A 410 -19.10 3.97 5.39
C GLY A 410 -17.82 4.37 6.06
N GLU A 411 -17.79 4.18 7.38
CA GLU A 411 -16.59 4.39 8.18
C GLU A 411 -15.44 3.50 7.70
N ILE A 412 -14.21 4.01 7.75
CA ILE A 412 -12.99 3.23 7.44
C ILE A 412 -12.96 1.95 8.27
N GLY A 413 -12.78 0.81 7.60
CA GLY A 413 -12.77 -0.52 8.22
C GLY A 413 -14.16 -1.14 8.46
N SER A 414 -15.25 -0.55 7.93
CA SER A 414 -16.61 -1.08 8.12
C SER A 414 -17.27 -1.63 6.84
N THR A 415 -16.73 -1.34 5.66
CA THR A 415 -17.41 -1.66 4.39
C THR A 415 -17.00 -3.00 3.82
N SER A 416 -15.93 -3.61 4.32
CA SER A 416 -15.49 -4.94 3.92
C SER A 416 -15.04 -5.74 5.14
N SER A 417 -15.28 -7.05 5.12
CA SER A 417 -14.85 -7.95 6.19
C SER A 417 -14.52 -9.30 5.60
N VAL A 418 -13.53 -9.96 6.20
CA VAL A 418 -13.31 -11.39 6.00
C VAL A 418 -14.13 -12.11 7.06
N LYS A 419 -15.11 -12.92 6.65
CA LYS A 419 -15.90 -13.72 7.60
C LYS A 419 -14.97 -14.62 8.41
N ALA A 420 -15.09 -14.57 9.74
CA ALA A 420 -14.66 -15.69 10.59
C ALA A 420 -15.42 -16.96 10.15
N PRO A 421 -14.78 -18.14 10.07
CA PRO A 421 -15.46 -19.36 9.69
C PRO A 421 -16.62 -19.63 10.66
N ALA A 422 -17.83 -19.81 10.09
CA ALA A 422 -18.97 -20.26 10.86
C ALA A 422 -18.71 -21.69 11.34
N TYR A 423 -18.60 -21.89 12.65
CA TYR A 423 -18.60 -23.22 13.25
C TYR A 423 -20.00 -23.84 13.08
N PRO A 424 -20.15 -25.00 12.41
CA PRO A 424 -21.35 -25.80 12.54
C PRO A 424 -21.46 -26.30 13.99
N GLY A 425 -22.66 -26.26 14.55
CA GLY A 425 -22.95 -26.72 15.90
C GLY A 425 -22.58 -28.19 16.16
N PRO A 426 -22.60 -28.62 17.43
CA PRO A 426 -21.85 -29.77 17.90
C PRO A 426 -22.55 -31.09 17.50
N HIS A 427 -22.06 -31.74 16.45
CA HIS A 427 -22.22 -33.19 16.34
C HIS A 427 -21.15 -33.86 17.19
N ARG A 428 -21.60 -34.50 18.28
CA ARG A 428 -20.81 -35.43 19.09
C ARG A 428 -20.25 -36.54 18.21
N PHE A 429 -18.95 -36.52 17.98
CA PHE A 429 -18.18 -37.75 17.79
C PHE A 429 -16.88 -37.65 18.59
N HIS A 430 -16.76 -38.58 19.54
CA HIS A 430 -15.52 -38.86 20.25
C HIS A 430 -14.49 -39.40 19.27
N LEU A 431 -13.34 -38.73 19.16
CA LEU A 431 -12.05 -39.38 18.91
C LEU A 431 -10.95 -38.47 19.43
N GLU A 432 -10.32 -38.94 20.51
CA GLU A 432 -9.14 -38.39 21.11
C GLU A 432 -8.01 -38.36 20.08
N HIS A 433 -7.51 -37.18 19.73
CA HIS A 433 -6.10 -36.90 19.44
C HIS A 433 -5.87 -35.44 19.80
N ARG A 434 -5.23 -35.22 20.97
CA ARG A 434 -4.83 -33.89 21.42
C ARG A 434 -3.76 -33.33 20.47
N VAL A 435 -4.12 -32.33 19.66
CA VAL A 435 -3.15 -31.34 19.19
C VAL A 435 -3.24 -30.15 20.15
N PRO A 436 -2.19 -29.81 20.91
CA PRO A 436 -2.22 -28.65 21.80
C PRO A 436 -2.24 -27.37 20.95
N MET A 437 -3.32 -26.60 21.03
CA MET A 437 -3.29 -25.18 20.63
C MET A 437 -2.55 -24.38 21.71
N PRO A 438 -1.51 -23.59 21.42
CA PRO A 438 -0.91 -22.73 22.43
C PRO A 438 -1.61 -21.36 22.46
N ARG A 439 -2.09 -21.04 23.67
CA ARG A 439 -2.42 -19.73 24.26
C ARG A 439 -3.66 -18.98 23.74
N SER A 440 -4.76 -19.32 24.40
CA SER A 440 -5.89 -18.46 24.83
C SER A 440 -5.75 -16.95 24.56
N LEU A 441 -6.80 -16.39 23.95
CA LEU A 441 -7.14 -14.97 23.87
C LEU A 441 -7.06 -14.20 25.21
N SER A 442 -6.91 -14.89 26.35
CA SER A 442 -6.66 -14.25 27.64
C SER A 442 -5.29 -13.55 27.75
N ALA A 443 -4.28 -13.98 26.97
CA ALA A 443 -2.96 -13.31 26.96
C ALA A 443 -2.98 -11.97 26.19
N VAL A 444 -3.93 -11.82 25.26
CA VAL A 444 -4.11 -10.60 24.45
C VAL A 444 -4.60 -9.44 25.34
N SER A 445 -5.45 -9.73 26.33
CA SER A 445 -5.98 -8.74 27.28
C SER A 445 -4.92 -8.04 28.15
N SER A 446 -3.82 -8.70 28.51
CA SER A 446 -2.78 -8.11 29.37
C SER A 446 -1.74 -7.28 28.61
N LEU A 447 -1.55 -7.56 27.32
CA LEU A 447 -0.58 -6.85 26.46
C LEU A 447 -1.21 -5.67 25.71
N GLU A 448 -2.52 -5.68 25.46
CA GLU A 448 -3.27 -4.53 24.91
C GLU A 448 -3.15 -3.25 25.76
N ILE A 449 -2.77 -3.36 27.04
CA ILE A 449 -2.60 -2.21 27.95
C ILE A 449 -1.14 -1.67 27.96
N ARG A 450 -0.16 -2.46 27.51
CA ARG A 450 1.27 -2.10 27.58
C ARG A 450 1.77 -1.55 26.26
N ASP A 451 2.08 -0.25 26.24
CA ASP A 451 2.84 0.38 25.15
C ASP A 451 4.29 -0.12 25.16
N LEU A 452 4.56 -1.24 24.46
CA LEU A 452 5.88 -1.86 24.38
C LEU A 452 6.95 -0.96 23.73
N ASN A 453 6.55 0.11 23.01
CA ASN A 453 7.49 1.13 22.55
C ASN A 453 7.98 2.02 23.70
N ARG A 454 7.20 2.16 24.77
CA ARG A 454 7.60 2.88 25.99
C ARG A 454 8.14 1.96 27.09
N ASP A 455 7.85 0.67 26.99
CA ASP A 455 8.23 -0.34 27.99
C ASP A 455 9.45 -1.17 27.54
N GLN A 456 10.61 -0.51 27.55
CA GLN A 456 11.88 -1.04 27.05
C GLN A 456 12.97 -1.03 28.12
N ILE A 457 13.98 -1.88 27.94
CA ILE A 457 15.27 -1.80 28.64
C ILE A 457 16.26 -1.08 27.73
N ARG A 458 17.02 -0.15 28.31
CA ARG A 458 18.01 0.68 27.64
C ARG A 458 19.41 0.17 27.98
N PHE A 459 20.21 -0.02 26.93
CA PHE A 459 21.60 -0.43 27.06
C PHE A 459 22.52 0.74 26.74
N TYR A 460 23.47 1.02 27.62
CA TYR A 460 24.34 2.18 27.54
C TYR A 460 25.80 1.79 27.35
N HIS A 461 26.50 2.63 26.60
CA HIS A 461 27.95 2.56 26.42
C HIS A 461 28.65 3.44 27.47
N PRO A 462 29.60 2.94 28.27
CA PRO A 462 30.22 3.67 29.38
C PRO A 462 31.13 4.82 28.92
N GLY A 463 31.89 4.63 27.84
CA GLY A 463 32.82 5.64 27.31
C GLY A 463 32.21 6.89 26.63
N TYR A 464 30.92 7.16 26.77
CA TYR A 464 30.27 8.37 26.24
C TYR A 464 29.32 8.99 27.27
N LEU A 465 29.10 10.30 27.15
CA LEU A 465 28.24 11.05 28.08
C LEU A 465 26.75 10.94 27.71
N LYS A 466 25.88 10.99 28.73
CA LYS A 466 24.42 11.11 28.55
C LYS A 466 24.07 12.44 27.85
N PRO A 467 23.04 12.47 26.96
CA PRO A 467 22.19 11.36 26.53
C PRO A 467 22.77 10.54 25.35
N LEU A 468 24.00 10.85 24.93
CA LEU A 468 24.63 10.34 23.70
C LEU A 468 25.29 8.98 23.92
N ASN A 469 25.00 8.31 25.02
CA ASN A 469 25.57 7.02 25.37
C ASN A 469 24.58 5.86 25.27
N LEU A 470 23.33 6.12 24.87
CA LEU A 470 22.32 5.10 24.63
C LEU A 470 22.70 4.28 23.38
N LEU A 471 23.07 3.02 23.57
CA LEU A 471 23.51 2.12 22.51
C LEU A 471 22.33 1.59 21.69
N PHE A 472 21.35 0.96 22.36
CA PHE A 472 20.10 0.48 21.78
C PHE A 472 19.08 0.14 22.89
N CYS A 473 17.87 -0.22 22.50
CA CYS A 473 16.80 -0.63 23.41
C CYS A 473 16.22 -1.99 23.01
N LEU A 474 15.74 -2.77 23.98
CA LEU A 474 14.95 -4.00 23.74
C LEU A 474 13.62 -3.95 24.52
N PRO A 475 12.51 -4.43 23.95
CA PRO A 475 11.21 -4.43 24.61
C PRO A 475 11.14 -5.48 25.73
N ARG A 476 10.40 -5.17 26.80
CA ARG A 476 10.22 -6.08 27.95
C ARG A 476 9.18 -7.16 27.66
N VAL A 477 9.63 -8.23 27.00
CA VAL A 477 8.77 -9.30 26.45
C VAL A 477 8.87 -10.64 27.21
N ASP A 478 9.85 -10.80 28.11
CA ASP A 478 10.02 -12.03 28.88
C ASP A 478 9.46 -11.90 30.29
N TYR A 479 8.54 -12.80 30.65
CA TYR A 479 7.88 -12.77 31.95
C TYR A 479 8.68 -13.54 33.00
N ASN A 480 9.09 -12.84 34.06
CA ASN A 480 9.68 -13.44 35.25
C ASN A 480 8.55 -13.82 36.22
N THR A 481 8.35 -15.13 36.40
CA THR A 481 7.31 -15.67 37.29
C THR A 481 7.58 -15.44 38.77
N THR A 482 8.85 -15.29 39.17
CA THR A 482 9.26 -15.11 40.57
C THR A 482 8.98 -13.67 41.03
N GLU A 483 9.36 -12.70 40.19
CA GLU A 483 9.21 -11.26 40.48
C GLU A 483 7.89 -10.69 39.94
N GLY A 484 7.11 -11.47 39.20
CA GLY A 484 5.84 -11.06 38.60
C GLY A 484 5.95 -9.94 37.56
N ALA A 485 7.13 -9.75 36.98
CA ALA A 485 7.47 -8.60 36.13
C ALA A 485 7.98 -9.02 34.75
N PHE A 486 7.82 -8.14 33.77
CA PHE A 486 8.36 -8.33 32.43
C PHE A 486 9.74 -7.68 32.27
N GLY A 487 10.62 -8.40 31.60
CA GLY A 487 12.01 -8.04 31.36
C GLY A 487 12.50 -8.52 30.01
N VAL A 488 13.82 -8.61 29.86
CA VAL A 488 14.50 -9.13 28.67
C VAL A 488 15.36 -10.32 29.09
N HIS A 489 15.32 -11.42 28.35
CA HIS A 489 16.20 -12.57 28.59
C HIS A 489 17.67 -12.15 28.61
N TYR A 490 18.38 -12.45 29.72
CA TYR A 490 19.73 -11.97 30.01
C TYR A 490 20.72 -12.30 28.91
N LEU A 491 20.82 -13.58 28.51
CA LEU A 491 21.78 -14.02 27.49
C LEU A 491 21.54 -13.37 26.13
N THR A 492 20.28 -13.07 25.78
CA THR A 492 19.93 -12.35 24.55
C THR A 492 20.48 -10.93 24.57
N ALA A 493 20.27 -10.22 25.67
CA ALA A 493 20.77 -8.85 25.85
C ALA A 493 22.29 -8.81 25.89
N LEU A 494 22.92 -9.73 26.64
CA LEU A 494 24.36 -9.82 26.77
C LEU A 494 25.02 -10.09 25.41
N THR A 495 24.57 -11.12 24.69
CA THR A 495 25.15 -11.47 23.39
C THR A 495 24.91 -10.40 22.33
N ALA A 496 23.75 -9.71 22.34
CA ALA A 496 23.55 -8.54 21.48
C ALA A 496 24.61 -7.46 21.73
N CYS A 497 24.88 -7.13 22.99
CA CYS A 497 25.93 -6.15 23.34
C CYS A 497 27.33 -6.64 22.95
N GLN A 498 27.63 -7.93 23.17
CA GLN A 498 28.92 -8.53 22.80
C GLN A 498 29.16 -8.53 21.29
N ILE A 499 28.13 -8.78 20.47
CA ILE A 499 28.19 -8.68 19.01
C ILE A 499 28.52 -7.24 18.59
N ILE A 500 27.82 -6.26 19.16
CA ILE A 500 28.04 -4.84 18.88
C ILE A 500 29.49 -4.44 19.25
N ALA A 501 30.01 -4.98 20.35
CA ALA A 501 31.38 -4.78 20.81
C ALA A 501 32.41 -5.71 20.16
N ASN A 502 32.19 -6.07 18.88
CA ASN A 502 33.10 -6.90 18.08
C ASN A 502 33.37 -8.29 18.69
N ASN A 503 32.31 -9.02 19.01
CA ASN A 503 32.35 -10.38 19.55
C ASN A 503 33.10 -10.49 20.89
N ALA A 504 32.89 -9.53 21.80
CA ALA A 504 33.50 -9.49 23.13
C ALA A 504 32.92 -10.55 24.10
N PHE A 505 32.82 -11.82 23.69
CA PHE A 505 32.13 -12.88 24.44
C PHE A 505 32.79 -13.21 25.78
N GLU A 506 34.12 -13.13 25.86
CA GLU A 506 34.88 -13.50 27.06
C GLU A 506 35.06 -12.34 28.05
N LYS A 507 35.09 -11.10 27.55
CA LYS A 507 35.42 -9.89 28.33
C LYS A 507 34.24 -8.96 28.57
N GLY A 508 33.12 -9.20 27.89
CA GLY A 508 31.94 -8.36 27.91
C GLY A 508 30.98 -8.74 29.03
N TYR A 509 30.55 -7.79 29.85
CA TYR A 509 29.56 -8.01 30.91
C TYR A 509 28.56 -6.85 31.02
N LEU A 510 27.37 -7.15 31.54
CA LEU A 510 26.35 -6.15 31.86
C LEU A 510 26.47 -5.73 33.33
N ALA A 511 26.21 -4.45 33.60
CA ALA A 511 26.13 -3.91 34.95
C ALA A 511 24.88 -3.03 35.11
N ARG A 512 24.40 -2.92 36.35
CA ARG A 512 23.23 -2.11 36.74
C ARG A 512 23.60 -0.66 37.05
N ASP A 513 24.90 -0.35 37.08
CA ASP A 513 25.42 0.98 37.36
C ASP A 513 26.44 1.46 36.32
N GLU A 514 26.58 2.79 36.24
CA GLU A 514 27.49 3.48 35.30
C GLU A 514 28.99 3.21 35.53
N ARG A 515 29.37 2.62 36.67
CA ARG A 515 30.78 2.36 37.02
C ARG A 515 31.17 0.90 36.88
N GLY A 516 30.24 0.02 36.47
CA GLY A 516 30.50 -1.40 36.25
C GLY A 516 30.74 -2.21 37.54
N LYS A 517 30.30 -1.68 38.70
CA LYS A 517 30.55 -2.30 40.01
C LYS A 517 29.50 -3.35 40.37
N ASP A 518 28.25 -3.06 40.06
CA ASP A 518 27.09 -3.94 40.22
C ASP A 518 26.91 -4.76 38.95
N ARG A 519 27.78 -5.78 38.79
CA ARG A 519 27.71 -6.71 37.68
C ARG A 519 26.42 -7.53 37.76
N VAL A 520 25.76 -7.70 36.61
CA VAL A 520 24.69 -8.68 36.47
C VAL A 520 25.31 -10.06 36.64
N SER A 521 24.68 -10.87 37.49
CA SER A 521 25.17 -12.22 37.79
C SER A 521 24.70 -13.20 36.72
N ASP A 522 25.50 -14.22 36.43
CA ASP A 522 25.22 -15.19 35.35
C ASP A 522 24.04 -16.12 35.66
N ASP A 523 23.57 -16.16 36.90
CA ASP A 523 22.35 -16.86 37.31
C ASP A 523 21.06 -16.06 36.98
N GLU A 524 21.16 -14.77 36.63
CA GLU A 524 20.00 -14.01 36.19
C GLU A 524 19.53 -14.47 34.83
N THR A 525 18.29 -14.93 34.75
CA THR A 525 17.68 -15.34 33.48
C THR A 525 16.98 -14.19 32.76
N ILE A 526 16.47 -13.20 33.49
CA ILE A 526 15.66 -12.09 32.98
C ILE A 526 16.08 -10.78 33.64
N LEU A 527 16.48 -9.80 32.82
CA LEU A 527 16.80 -8.44 33.23
C LEU A 527 15.53 -7.65 33.51
N LEU A 528 15.42 -7.06 34.69
CA LEU A 528 14.22 -6.35 35.15
C LEU A 528 14.41 -4.83 35.31
N GLN A 529 15.64 -4.33 35.37
CA GLN A 529 15.88 -2.88 35.51
C GLN A 529 15.72 -2.13 34.18
N ARG A 530 15.51 -0.82 34.25
CA ARG A 530 15.27 0.00 33.05
C ARG A 530 16.54 0.28 32.26
N ASP A 531 17.66 0.41 32.96
CA ASP A 531 18.91 0.89 32.41
C ASP A 531 20.02 -0.09 32.79
N TYR A 532 20.82 -0.51 31.81
CA TYR A 532 22.01 -1.34 31.99
C TYR A 532 23.17 -0.78 31.18
N TRP A 533 24.39 -1.00 31.66
CA TRP A 533 25.63 -0.61 30.99
C TRP A 533 26.39 -1.85 30.56
N PHE A 534 26.90 -1.85 29.34
CA PHE A 534 27.76 -2.91 28.86
C PHE A 534 29.22 -2.48 28.94
N PHE A 535 30.05 -3.30 29.57
CA PHE A 535 31.48 -3.05 29.74
C PHE A 535 32.28 -4.14 29.04
N VAL A 536 33.44 -3.77 28.51
CA VAL A 536 34.47 -4.71 28.04
C VAL A 536 35.67 -4.57 28.97
N GLU A 537 36.08 -5.66 29.61
CA GLU A 537 37.21 -5.63 30.54
C GLU A 537 38.48 -5.08 29.88
N GLY A 538 39.03 -4.02 30.48
CA GLY A 538 40.23 -3.34 30.00
C GLY A 538 39.99 -2.29 28.89
N ASP A 539 38.74 -2.03 28.46
CA ASP A 539 38.42 -0.96 27.51
C ASP A 539 37.11 -0.24 27.87
N ASP A 540 37.24 0.85 28.65
CA ASP A 540 36.11 1.69 29.08
C ASP A 540 35.45 2.45 27.92
N ARG A 541 36.11 2.52 26.75
CA ARG A 541 35.60 3.17 25.54
C ARG A 541 35.76 2.24 24.33
N TYR A 542 35.34 0.99 24.48
CA TYR A 542 35.46 -0.02 23.44
C TYR A 542 34.92 0.44 22.08
N ALA A 543 35.54 -0.06 21.00
CA ALA A 543 35.08 0.22 19.65
C ALA A 543 33.84 -0.61 19.33
N ILE A 544 32.88 -0.02 18.62
CA ILE A 544 31.67 -0.72 18.18
C ILE A 544 31.74 -1.10 16.71
N VAL A 545 31.11 -2.21 16.34
CA VAL A 545 30.91 -2.56 14.94
C VAL A 545 29.69 -1.78 14.42
N PRO A 546 29.85 -0.93 13.39
CA PRO A 546 28.80 0.02 13.00
C PRO A 546 27.72 -0.59 12.10
N SER A 547 27.99 -1.72 11.44
CA SER A 547 27.01 -2.39 10.58
C SER A 547 27.32 -3.89 10.45
N PHE A 548 26.32 -4.68 10.03
CA PHE A 548 26.52 -6.09 9.74
C PHE A 548 27.63 -6.34 8.71
N ARG A 549 27.79 -5.46 7.72
CA ARG A 549 28.81 -5.59 6.68
C ARG A 549 30.24 -5.33 7.17
N ASP A 550 30.37 -4.55 8.23
CA ASP A 550 31.65 -4.30 8.92
C ASP A 550 31.97 -5.38 9.97
N TRP A 551 31.01 -6.25 10.30
CA TRP A 551 31.16 -7.30 11.30
C TRP A 551 31.90 -8.53 10.76
N GLN A 552 32.76 -9.12 11.58
CA GLN A 552 33.42 -10.38 11.27
C GLN A 552 32.71 -11.53 12.00
N PHE A 553 32.38 -12.60 11.27
CA PHE A 553 31.75 -13.77 11.87
C PHE A 553 32.73 -14.51 12.80
N PRO A 554 32.34 -14.85 14.04
CA PRO A 554 33.22 -15.49 15.01
C PRO A 554 33.22 -17.02 14.82
N HIS A 555 33.89 -17.48 13.75
CA HIS A 555 34.12 -18.90 13.50
C HIS A 555 34.65 -19.61 14.75
N ASP A 556 34.07 -20.77 15.07
CA ASP A 556 34.43 -21.65 16.19
C ASP A 556 34.39 -21.02 17.59
N ARG A 557 33.89 -19.78 17.70
CA ARG A 557 33.84 -18.99 18.93
C ARG A 557 32.42 -18.49 19.24
N LEU A 558 31.41 -19.19 18.75
CA LEU A 558 30.02 -18.93 19.13
C LEU A 558 29.84 -19.19 20.63
N PRO A 559 29.05 -18.35 21.36
CA PRO A 559 28.73 -18.59 22.75
C PRO A 559 28.17 -20.00 22.98
N GLU A 560 28.55 -20.64 24.09
CA GLU A 560 28.16 -22.02 24.41
C GLU A 560 26.63 -22.19 24.47
N TRP A 561 25.91 -21.20 24.99
CA TRP A 561 24.45 -21.20 25.06
C TRP A 561 23.77 -21.13 23.69
N TRP A 562 24.48 -20.76 22.62
CA TRP A 562 23.99 -20.80 21.25
C TRP A 562 24.06 -22.22 20.69
N SER A 563 23.17 -23.08 21.20
CA SER A 563 23.15 -24.53 20.96
C SER A 563 22.87 -24.90 19.50
N VAL A 564 23.29 -26.10 19.09
CA VAL A 564 22.92 -26.68 17.77
C VAL A 564 21.38 -26.82 17.68
N PRO A 565 20.74 -26.40 16.58
CA PRO A 565 19.30 -26.51 16.42
C PRO A 565 18.86 -27.98 16.29
N THR A 566 17.91 -28.40 17.12
CA THR A 566 17.23 -29.69 16.99
C THR A 566 15.89 -29.51 16.29
N SER A 567 15.58 -30.29 15.26
CA SER A 567 14.29 -30.19 14.56
C SER A 567 13.25 -31.15 15.13
N ARG A 568 11.99 -30.70 15.21
CA ARG A 568 10.83 -31.58 15.52
C ARG A 568 10.18 -32.13 14.26
N THR A 569 10.41 -31.49 13.11
CA THR A 569 9.84 -31.85 11.80
C THR A 569 10.84 -31.69 10.66
N SER A 570 10.67 -32.45 9.58
CA SER A 570 11.56 -32.35 8.41
C SER A 570 11.24 -31.14 7.52
N LEU A 571 12.26 -30.51 6.90
CA LEU A 571 12.10 -29.47 5.88
C LEU A 571 11.16 -29.87 4.72
N TYR A 572 11.11 -31.16 4.38
CA TYR A 572 10.23 -31.67 3.31
C TYR A 572 8.74 -31.52 3.62
N ALA A 573 8.37 -31.22 4.87
CA ALA A 573 6.99 -31.06 5.28
C ALA A 573 6.31 -29.83 4.65
N LYS A 574 7.07 -28.88 4.06
CA LYS A 574 6.53 -27.65 3.45
C LYS A 574 5.57 -26.92 4.41
N ARG A 575 6.05 -26.60 5.61
CA ARG A 575 5.29 -25.90 6.66
C ARG A 575 6.12 -24.77 7.24
N CYS A 576 5.46 -23.70 7.66
CA CYS A 576 6.13 -22.62 8.39
C CYS A 576 6.82 -23.16 9.65
N ALA A 577 8.08 -22.78 9.82
CA ALA A 577 8.94 -23.18 10.92
C ALA A 577 8.43 -22.74 12.30
N VAL A 578 7.61 -21.69 12.41
CA VAL A 578 7.16 -21.15 13.71
C VAL A 578 5.69 -21.50 14.00
N THR A 579 4.82 -21.40 12.99
CA THR A 579 3.39 -21.69 13.17
C THR A 579 3.02 -23.14 12.86
N ASN A 580 3.94 -23.90 12.26
CA ASN A 580 3.69 -25.22 11.69
C ASN A 580 2.51 -25.26 10.71
N THR A 581 2.23 -24.17 9.99
CA THR A 581 1.14 -24.12 8.99
C THR A 581 1.66 -24.50 7.59
N SER A 582 0.95 -25.37 6.88
CA SER A 582 1.33 -25.84 5.53
C SER A 582 0.90 -24.93 4.37
N TYR A 583 0.45 -23.71 4.66
CA TYR A 583 -0.05 -22.77 3.65
C TYR A 583 0.48 -21.36 3.91
N ALA A 584 0.51 -20.54 2.86
CA ALA A 584 0.91 -19.13 2.92
C ALA A 584 2.27 -18.89 3.62
N PHE A 585 3.19 -19.84 3.47
CA PHE A 585 4.59 -19.65 3.85
C PHE A 585 5.44 -19.39 2.61
N THR A 586 6.50 -18.62 2.79
CA THR A 586 7.55 -18.33 1.84
C THR A 586 8.89 -18.83 2.40
N TRP A 587 9.95 -18.72 1.63
CA TRP A 587 11.29 -19.12 2.02
C TRP A 587 12.09 -17.90 2.44
N ALA A 588 12.41 -17.83 3.73
CA ALA A 588 13.23 -16.79 4.32
C ALA A 588 14.70 -17.18 4.28
N HIS A 589 15.57 -16.27 3.90
CA HIS A 589 17.01 -16.46 4.09
C HIS A 589 17.40 -16.00 5.50
N LEU A 590 18.13 -16.83 6.24
CA LEU A 590 18.67 -16.46 7.55
C LEU A 590 19.75 -15.38 7.38
N ILE A 591 20.69 -15.56 6.46
CA ILE A 591 21.53 -14.50 5.93
C ILE A 591 20.88 -13.99 4.64
N PRO A 592 20.34 -12.76 4.60
CA PRO A 592 19.65 -12.23 3.42
C PRO A 592 20.52 -12.27 2.17
N ARG A 593 19.90 -12.51 1.01
CA ARG A 593 20.60 -12.58 -0.28
C ARG A 593 21.39 -11.31 -0.59
N GLU A 594 20.93 -10.17 -0.08
CA GLU A 594 21.57 -8.86 -0.23
C GLU A 594 22.95 -8.78 0.45
N GLU A 595 23.26 -9.71 1.34
CA GLU A 595 24.53 -9.81 2.05
C GLU A 595 25.48 -10.85 1.42
N GLN A 596 25.29 -11.20 0.14
CA GLN A 596 26.18 -12.13 -0.60
C GLN A 596 27.66 -11.79 -0.47
N SER A 597 28.03 -10.51 -0.54
CA SER A 597 29.43 -10.08 -0.40
C SER A 597 29.97 -10.41 1.00
N TRP A 598 29.20 -10.11 2.05
CA TRP A 598 29.56 -10.44 3.42
C TRP A 598 29.62 -11.96 3.65
N PHE A 599 28.67 -12.71 3.07
CA PHE A 599 28.60 -14.17 3.14
C PHE A 599 29.89 -14.81 2.58
N SER A 600 30.31 -14.42 1.38
CA SER A 600 31.51 -14.96 0.75
C SER A 600 32.76 -14.58 1.53
N LYS A 601 32.85 -13.31 1.95
CA LYS A 601 33.99 -12.75 2.68
C LYS A 601 34.21 -13.40 4.05
N ASN A 602 33.14 -13.74 4.75
CA ASN A 602 33.20 -14.43 6.03
C ASN A 602 33.15 -15.96 5.87
N GLY A 603 33.44 -16.51 4.69
CA GLY A 603 33.53 -17.95 4.50
C GLY A 603 32.27 -18.71 4.93
N MET A 604 31.08 -18.09 4.86
CA MET A 604 29.86 -18.69 5.41
C MET A 604 29.42 -19.94 4.63
N GLY A 605 29.96 -20.13 3.42
CA GLY A 605 29.81 -21.37 2.65
C GLY A 605 30.50 -22.58 3.27
N LEU A 606 31.32 -22.44 4.32
CA LEU A 606 31.86 -23.55 5.10
C LEU A 606 30.78 -24.28 5.91
N TYR A 607 29.65 -23.62 6.17
CA TYR A 607 28.54 -24.14 6.95
C TYR A 607 27.39 -24.63 6.05
N GLY A 608 26.52 -25.48 6.60
CA GLY A 608 25.37 -26.04 5.88
C GLY A 608 25.64 -27.36 5.18
N GLY A 609 25.05 -27.55 4.00
CA GLY A 609 24.94 -28.85 3.32
C GLY A 609 25.94 -29.07 2.19
N GLY A 610 26.94 -28.20 2.05
CA GLY A 610 27.97 -28.28 1.01
C GLY A 610 27.60 -27.62 -0.32
N SER A 611 26.55 -26.78 -0.39
CA SER A 611 26.30 -25.98 -1.60
C SER A 611 27.33 -24.85 -1.74
N HIS A 612 27.94 -24.43 -0.63
CA HIS A 612 28.87 -23.30 -0.51
C HIS A 612 28.32 -21.95 -1.02
N THR A 613 27.02 -21.84 -1.27
CA THR A 613 26.35 -20.62 -1.75
C THR A 613 25.38 -20.06 -0.72
N ILE A 614 24.99 -18.78 -0.87
CA ILE A 614 23.99 -18.15 0.01
C ILE A 614 22.61 -18.84 -0.08
N ASP A 615 22.39 -19.62 -1.13
CA ASP A 615 21.16 -20.39 -1.36
C ASP A 615 21.24 -21.81 -0.80
N ASP A 616 22.22 -22.10 0.05
CA ASP A 616 22.27 -23.36 0.80
C ASP A 616 20.94 -23.57 1.55
N PRO A 617 20.30 -24.76 1.44
CA PRO A 617 19.06 -25.05 2.15
C PRO A 617 19.10 -24.82 3.66
N HIS A 618 20.28 -24.88 4.28
CA HIS A 618 20.48 -24.61 5.70
C HIS A 618 20.44 -23.12 6.04
N ASN A 619 20.64 -22.24 5.05
CA ASN A 619 20.42 -20.80 5.17
C ASN A 619 18.96 -20.41 4.87
N ILE A 620 18.09 -21.38 4.57
CA ILE A 620 16.70 -21.12 4.16
C ILE A 620 15.72 -21.71 5.19
N LEU A 621 14.75 -20.90 5.59
CA LEU A 621 13.73 -21.25 6.57
C LEU A 621 12.32 -20.96 6.03
N PRO A 622 11.39 -21.93 6.01
CA PRO A 622 10.02 -21.65 5.62
C PRO A 622 9.33 -20.79 6.70
N LEU A 623 8.87 -19.59 6.38
CA LEU A 623 8.12 -18.73 7.29
C LEU A 623 6.78 -18.32 6.68
N LYS A 624 5.73 -18.26 7.49
CA LYS A 624 4.45 -17.68 7.08
C LYS A 624 4.70 -16.26 6.57
N ALA A 625 4.01 -15.81 5.53
CA ALA A 625 4.35 -14.57 4.83
C ALA A 625 4.39 -13.32 5.74
N ASP A 626 3.53 -13.26 6.76
CA ASP A 626 3.54 -12.24 7.82
C ASP A 626 4.80 -12.34 8.70
N LEU A 627 5.13 -13.54 9.19
CA LEU A 627 6.36 -13.80 9.93
C LEU A 627 7.61 -13.52 9.09
N TYR A 628 7.60 -13.79 7.79
CA TYR A 628 8.69 -13.46 6.88
C TYR A 628 8.93 -11.94 6.82
N VAL A 629 7.87 -11.14 6.66
CA VAL A 629 7.99 -9.67 6.64
C VAL A 629 8.53 -9.14 7.97
N CYS A 630 7.98 -9.61 9.09
CA CYS A 630 8.46 -9.24 10.42
C CYS A 630 9.92 -9.69 10.64
N PHE A 631 10.30 -10.86 10.14
CA PHE A 631 11.66 -11.34 10.21
C PHE A 631 12.61 -10.40 9.46
N ASP A 632 12.32 -10.03 8.21
CA ASP A 632 13.14 -9.16 7.35
C ASP A 632 13.19 -7.68 7.80
N GLN A 633 12.24 -7.28 8.63
CA GLN A 633 12.25 -5.99 9.32
C GLN A 633 12.96 -6.03 10.67
N SER A 634 13.61 -7.15 11.03
CA SER A 634 14.26 -7.35 12.33
C SER A 634 13.33 -7.25 13.54
N VAL A 635 12.03 -7.50 13.35
CA VAL A 635 11.04 -7.44 14.45
C VAL A 635 11.28 -8.53 15.49
N PHE A 636 11.78 -9.68 15.05
CA PHE A 636 12.14 -10.79 15.93
C PHE A 636 13.38 -11.52 15.42
N ALA A 637 14.00 -12.29 16.30
CA ALA A 637 15.01 -13.27 15.96
C ALA A 637 14.64 -14.66 16.49
N LEU A 638 15.28 -15.69 15.93
CA LEU A 638 15.17 -17.05 16.42
C LEU A 638 16.37 -17.35 17.31
N ILE A 639 16.13 -17.56 18.59
CA ILE A 639 17.20 -17.72 19.59
C ILE A 639 16.96 -18.97 20.43
N PRO A 640 18.03 -19.65 20.89
CA PRO A 640 17.88 -20.77 21.81
C PRO A 640 17.48 -20.25 23.20
N LYS A 641 16.48 -20.90 23.82
CA LYS A 641 16.15 -20.71 25.22
C LYS A 641 16.02 -22.07 25.90
N GLN A 642 16.44 -22.15 27.15
CA GLN A 642 16.27 -23.36 27.96
C GLN A 642 14.79 -23.55 28.30
N SER A 643 14.26 -24.75 28.07
CA SER A 643 12.91 -25.11 28.53
C SER A 643 12.95 -25.48 30.02
N GLY A 644 12.03 -24.93 30.82
CA GLY A 644 12.03 -25.07 32.27
C GLY A 644 12.00 -26.53 32.75
N GLN A 645 12.77 -26.81 33.80
CA GLN A 645 12.90 -28.10 34.47
C GLN A 645 11.54 -28.69 34.89
N ALA A 646 11.28 -29.92 34.45
CA ALA A 646 10.48 -30.88 35.19
C ALA A 646 11.27 -32.19 35.27
N ASN A 647 11.73 -32.53 36.48
CA ASN A 647 12.19 -33.87 36.87
C ASN A 647 13.50 -34.41 36.25
N GLY A 648 14.63 -33.75 36.48
CA GLY A 648 15.96 -34.42 36.47
C GLY A 648 16.44 -35.01 35.14
N VAL A 649 15.82 -34.62 34.02
CA VAL A 649 16.28 -34.93 32.67
C VAL A 649 16.98 -33.68 32.12
N GLU A 650 18.10 -33.86 31.41
CA GLU A 650 18.95 -32.79 30.84
C GLU A 650 18.13 -31.65 30.22
N ALA A 651 18.52 -30.41 30.54
CA ALA A 651 17.85 -29.20 30.06
C ALA A 651 17.94 -29.12 28.54
N ASN A 652 16.86 -29.43 27.84
CA ASN A 652 16.85 -29.39 26.39
C ASN A 652 16.64 -27.93 25.92
N SER A 653 17.63 -27.39 25.21
CA SER A 653 17.58 -26.06 24.60
C SER A 653 16.69 -26.10 23.37
N GLN A 654 15.77 -25.14 23.24
CA GLN A 654 14.90 -25.02 22.08
C GLN A 654 14.95 -23.62 21.49
N TYR A 655 15.05 -23.54 20.16
CA TYR A 655 14.91 -22.28 19.46
C TYR A 655 13.47 -21.77 19.57
N VAL A 656 13.33 -20.50 19.91
CA VAL A 656 12.05 -19.79 19.99
C VAL A 656 12.09 -18.50 19.20
N LEU A 657 10.91 -18.03 18.78
CA LEU A 657 10.75 -16.67 18.31
C LEU A 657 10.83 -15.70 19.48
N HIS A 658 11.79 -14.78 19.42
CA HIS A 658 11.98 -13.73 20.41
C HIS A 658 11.87 -12.35 19.76
N VAL A 659 10.91 -11.56 20.23
CA VAL A 659 10.62 -10.21 19.73
C VAL A 659 11.74 -9.25 20.15
N LEU A 660 12.29 -8.54 19.18
CA LEU A 660 13.31 -7.51 19.35
C LEU A 660 12.74 -6.10 19.20
N ASP A 661 11.59 -5.96 18.55
CA ASP A 661 10.93 -4.69 18.29
C ASP A 661 9.46 -4.71 18.76
N GLY A 662 9.14 -3.85 19.72
CA GLY A 662 7.84 -3.77 20.38
C GLY A 662 6.77 -2.98 19.64
N ARG A 663 6.98 -2.58 18.37
CA ARG A 663 6.01 -1.75 17.62
C ARG A 663 4.60 -2.35 17.53
N GLU A 664 4.51 -3.69 17.53
CA GLU A 664 3.25 -4.43 17.41
C GLU A 664 3.01 -5.29 18.66
N ALA A 665 2.22 -4.78 19.61
CA ALA A 665 1.94 -5.47 20.87
C ALA A 665 1.19 -6.81 20.67
N GLU A 666 0.28 -6.87 19.68
CA GLU A 666 -0.44 -8.09 19.32
C GLU A 666 0.51 -9.18 18.79
N PHE A 667 1.50 -8.80 17.97
CA PHE A 667 2.52 -9.73 17.48
C PHE A 667 3.28 -10.38 18.64
N THR A 668 3.68 -9.58 19.62
CA THR A 668 4.35 -10.06 20.84
C THR A 668 3.47 -11.04 21.60
N ALA A 669 2.20 -10.72 21.79
CA ALA A 669 1.26 -11.59 22.51
C ALA A 669 1.09 -12.97 21.83
N LEU A 670 1.09 -12.99 20.49
CA LEU A 670 0.86 -14.20 19.71
C LEU A 670 2.10 -15.07 19.52
N TYR A 671 3.29 -14.46 19.45
CA TYR A 671 4.48 -15.14 18.96
C TYR A 671 5.67 -15.15 19.91
N GLN A 672 5.70 -14.31 20.96
CA GLN A 672 6.82 -14.30 21.91
C GLN A 672 7.02 -15.67 22.57
N ASN A 673 8.28 -16.13 22.58
CA ASN A 673 8.70 -17.44 23.08
C ASN A 673 7.96 -18.60 22.42
N ARG A 674 7.44 -18.42 21.20
CA ARG A 674 6.85 -19.52 20.42
C ARG A 674 7.94 -20.44 19.91
N PRO A 675 7.87 -21.75 20.16
CA PRO A 675 8.88 -22.69 19.70
C PRO A 675 8.99 -22.74 18.18
N VAL A 676 10.22 -22.90 17.68
CA VAL A 676 10.49 -23.21 16.28
C VAL A 676 10.38 -24.73 16.10
N GLU A 677 9.53 -25.13 15.17
CA GLU A 677 9.12 -26.50 14.90
C GLU A 677 10.02 -27.16 13.84
N THR A 678 10.43 -26.40 12.83
CA THR A 678 11.32 -26.88 11.75
C THR A 678 12.58 -26.04 11.69
N LEU A 679 13.74 -26.65 11.94
CA LEU A 679 15.06 -26.08 11.65
C LEU A 679 15.94 -27.16 11.03
N VAL A 680 16.90 -26.78 10.19
CA VAL A 680 17.83 -27.74 9.60
C VAL A 680 19.01 -27.92 10.54
N GLU A 681 19.41 -29.18 10.74
CA GLU A 681 20.67 -29.46 11.41
C GLU A 681 21.82 -28.90 10.55
N GLY A 682 22.64 -28.00 11.09
CA GLY A 682 23.62 -27.22 10.32
C GLY A 682 23.22 -25.76 10.03
N SER A 683 22.06 -25.30 10.53
CA SER A 683 21.65 -23.88 10.46
C SER A 683 22.20 -22.99 11.58
N ARG A 684 23.00 -23.53 12.51
CA ARG A 684 23.41 -22.84 13.76
C ARG A 684 24.09 -21.50 13.50
N GLU A 685 25.06 -21.50 12.60
CA GLU A 685 25.89 -20.36 12.25
C GLU A 685 25.08 -19.32 11.46
N PHE A 686 24.21 -19.77 10.56
CA PHE A 686 23.27 -18.89 9.84
C PHE A 686 22.26 -18.22 10.78
N LEU A 687 21.77 -18.93 11.80
CA LEU A 687 20.89 -18.38 12.84
C LEU A 687 21.61 -17.31 13.68
N PHE A 688 22.88 -17.55 14.04
CA PHE A 688 23.68 -16.57 14.78
C PHE A 688 23.94 -15.31 13.93
N ALA A 689 24.31 -15.49 12.66
CA ALA A 689 24.51 -14.39 11.73
C ALA A 689 23.20 -13.59 11.53
N ARG A 690 22.04 -14.26 11.46
CA ARG A 690 20.74 -13.57 11.42
C ARG A 690 20.53 -12.71 12.65
N PHE A 691 20.80 -13.24 13.84
CA PHE A 691 20.62 -12.50 15.08
C PHE A 691 21.50 -11.25 15.09
N ALA A 692 22.78 -11.37 14.72
CA ALA A 692 23.67 -10.23 14.55
C ALA A 692 23.13 -9.21 13.54
N TRP A 693 22.67 -9.66 12.36
CA TRP A 693 22.06 -8.82 11.34
C TRP A 693 20.88 -8.02 11.87
N SER A 694 20.01 -8.64 12.67
CA SER A 694 18.89 -7.96 13.31
C SER A 694 19.34 -6.94 14.35
N ILE A 695 20.33 -7.26 15.18
CA ILE A 695 20.83 -6.37 16.24
C ILE A 695 21.46 -5.10 15.66
N PHE A 696 22.25 -5.20 14.59
CA PHE A 696 22.87 -4.02 13.96
C PHE A 696 21.86 -3.01 13.43
N SER A 697 20.63 -3.43 13.12
CA SER A 697 19.57 -2.52 12.66
C SER A 697 19.15 -1.50 13.73
N PHE A 698 19.41 -1.78 15.01
CA PHE A 698 19.05 -0.90 16.13
C PHE A 698 20.14 0.10 16.53
N LEU A 699 21.36 0.01 15.95
CA LEU A 699 22.47 0.90 16.31
C LEU A 699 22.43 2.28 15.65
N LYS A 700 21.57 2.45 14.64
CA LYS A 700 21.53 3.69 13.86
C LYS A 700 21.44 4.96 14.72
N PRO A 701 20.56 5.04 15.75
CA PRO A 701 20.47 6.23 16.60
C PRO A 701 21.78 6.55 17.35
N PHE A 702 22.55 5.54 17.77
CA PHE A 702 23.83 5.74 18.46
C PHE A 702 24.92 6.27 17.52
N LEU A 703 24.95 5.76 16.28
CA LEU A 703 25.91 6.17 15.25
C LEU A 703 25.64 7.58 14.73
N SER A 704 24.37 7.97 14.59
CA SER A 704 23.98 9.27 14.02
C SER A 704 23.73 10.37 15.07
N SER A 705 24.15 10.20 16.32
CA SER A 705 23.85 11.15 17.40
C SER A 705 24.79 12.36 17.49
N GLY A 706 25.46 12.74 16.40
CA GLY A 706 26.29 13.95 16.33
C GLY A 706 27.62 13.91 17.10
N VAL A 707 28.07 12.75 17.60
CA VAL A 707 29.36 12.59 18.31
C VAL A 707 30.24 11.57 17.60
N GLY A 708 31.55 11.86 17.52
CA GLY A 708 32.52 10.91 16.96
C GLY A 708 32.68 9.66 17.82
N ARG A 709 32.79 8.50 17.17
CA ARG A 709 32.81 7.18 17.82
C ARG A 709 34.05 6.39 17.40
N ARG A 710 34.55 5.56 18.32
CA ARG A 710 35.46 4.46 17.98
C ARG A 710 34.63 3.36 17.33
N VAL A 711 34.94 3.04 16.08
CA VAL A 711 34.27 1.98 15.31
C VAL A 711 35.28 0.97 14.81
N VAL A 712 34.85 -0.29 14.68
CA VAL A 712 35.63 -1.35 14.05
C VAL A 712 35.19 -1.45 12.59
N ARG A 713 36.14 -1.37 11.66
CA ARG A 713 35.87 -1.54 10.23
C ARG A 713 36.84 -2.53 9.60
N PHE A 714 36.38 -3.18 8.55
CA PHE A 714 37.20 -4.08 7.75
C PHE A 714 37.97 -3.31 6.68
N ARG A 715 39.29 -3.52 6.55
CA ARG A 715 40.13 -2.93 5.49
C ARG A 715 41.00 -4.01 4.82
N LEU A 716 41.21 -3.88 3.51
CA LEU A 716 42.19 -4.65 2.74
C LEU A 716 43.48 -3.82 2.65
N ARG A 717 44.63 -4.42 2.97
CA ARG A 717 45.96 -3.79 2.89
C ARG A 717 46.84 -4.65 1.95
N ALA A 718 47.61 -4.02 1.07
CA ALA A 718 48.64 -4.71 0.30
C ALA A 718 49.75 -5.20 1.25
N SER A 719 50.23 -6.44 1.10
CA SER A 719 51.38 -6.92 1.87
C SER A 719 52.62 -6.11 1.51
N ASP A 720 53.38 -5.64 2.51
CA ASP A 720 54.59 -4.83 2.32
C ASP A 720 55.79 -5.63 1.73
N ASP A 721 55.56 -6.84 1.20
CA ASP A 721 56.61 -7.69 0.62
C ASP A 721 56.57 -7.63 -0.91
N ASP A 722 57.57 -6.94 -1.48
CA ASP A 722 57.88 -6.88 -2.90
C ASP A 722 58.18 -8.28 -3.48
N ALA A 723 57.25 -8.89 -4.22
CA ALA A 723 57.47 -9.62 -5.48
C ALA A 723 56.22 -10.43 -5.94
N GLU A 724 55.63 -10.01 -7.05
CA GLU A 724 54.87 -10.80 -8.04
C GLU A 724 53.53 -11.48 -7.70
N GLU A 725 52.93 -11.32 -6.52
CA GLU A 725 51.49 -11.60 -6.33
C GLU A 725 50.89 -10.60 -5.33
N GLU A 726 49.90 -9.79 -5.73
CA GLU A 726 49.17 -8.89 -4.83
C GLU A 726 48.38 -9.70 -3.79
N HIS A 727 49.04 -10.14 -2.72
CA HIS A 727 48.38 -10.69 -1.54
C HIS A 727 47.81 -9.55 -0.70
N LEU A 728 46.53 -9.26 -0.89
CA LEU A 728 45.76 -8.38 -0.02
C LEU A 728 45.51 -9.07 1.34
N ILE A 729 46.09 -8.54 2.40
CA ILE A 729 45.84 -8.97 3.78
C ILE A 729 44.59 -8.24 4.28
N SER A 730 43.64 -8.99 4.84
CA SER A 730 42.45 -8.44 5.47
C SER A 730 42.66 -8.20 6.97
N GLU A 731 42.39 -6.99 7.44
CA GLU A 731 42.54 -6.63 8.87
C GLU A 731 41.33 -5.81 9.37
N MET A 732 40.93 -6.10 10.61
CA MET A 732 39.93 -5.30 11.35
C MET A 732 40.63 -4.16 12.08
N GLN A 733 40.28 -2.92 11.74
CA GLN A 733 40.89 -1.73 12.33
C GLN A 733 39.94 -0.99 13.27
N ASN A 734 40.46 -0.63 14.44
CA ASN A 734 39.82 0.28 15.37
C ASN A 734 40.09 1.72 14.92
N VAL A 735 39.06 2.41 14.42
CA VAL A 735 39.18 3.75 13.86
C VAL A 735 38.29 4.70 14.65
N PHE A 736 38.82 5.89 14.99
CA PHE A 736 37.97 6.98 15.45
C PHE A 736 37.36 7.68 14.22
N MET A 737 36.03 7.75 14.17
CA MET A 737 35.32 8.48 13.14
C MET A 737 34.60 9.67 13.75
N ASP A 738 34.73 10.85 13.15
CA ASP A 738 33.95 12.02 13.51
C ASP A 738 32.46 11.84 13.17
N SER A 739 31.63 12.72 13.74
CA SER A 739 30.18 12.64 13.60
C SER A 739 29.67 12.84 12.17
N ARG A 740 30.32 13.69 11.37
CA ARG A 740 29.92 13.94 9.97
C ARG A 740 30.19 12.71 9.11
N LYS A 741 31.33 12.05 9.32
CA LYS A 741 31.70 10.81 8.61
C LYS A 741 30.80 9.65 9.02
N LEU A 742 30.45 9.54 10.30
CA LEU A 742 29.48 8.56 10.79
C LEU A 742 28.09 8.79 10.22
N GLU A 743 27.63 10.04 10.14
CA GLU A 743 26.32 10.37 9.55
C GLU A 743 26.29 10.16 8.04
N SER A 744 27.39 10.45 7.35
CA SER A 744 27.54 10.19 5.92
C SER A 744 27.49 8.70 5.60
N LEU A 745 28.26 7.88 6.35
CA LEU A 745 28.36 6.43 6.09
C LEU A 745 27.20 5.63 6.67
N TYR A 746 26.61 6.09 7.78
CA TYR A 746 25.65 5.33 8.59
C TYR A 746 24.38 6.11 9.00
N GLY A 747 24.28 7.42 8.72
CA GLY A 747 23.15 8.29 9.14
C GLY A 747 22.00 8.44 8.14
N GLY A 748 22.25 8.38 6.84
CA GLY A 748 21.22 8.57 5.79
C GLY A 748 20.26 7.40 5.59
N GLY A 749 18.95 7.68 5.46
CA GLY A 749 17.83 6.78 5.14
C GLY A 749 17.83 6.21 3.70
N ASN A 750 18.99 5.75 3.25
CA ASN A 750 19.20 4.95 2.05
C ASN A 750 19.52 3.51 2.50
N ARG A 751 18.62 2.54 2.30
CA ARG A 751 19.08 1.18 1.99
C ARG A 751 19.53 1.17 0.52
N ARG A 752 20.62 1.89 0.23
CA ARG A 752 21.55 1.48 -0.81
C ARG A 752 22.95 1.67 -0.27
N LYS A 753 23.67 0.54 -0.27
CA LYS A 753 25.11 0.46 -0.38
C LYS A 753 25.88 1.26 0.68
N THR A 754 26.20 0.61 1.79
CA THR A 754 27.59 0.67 2.23
C THR A 754 28.42 0.17 1.06
N VAL A 755 29.09 1.10 0.38
CA VAL A 755 30.08 0.83 -0.65
C VAL A 755 31.21 0.05 0.02
N SER A 756 31.50 -1.15 -0.47
CA SER A 756 32.84 -1.74 -0.32
C SER A 756 33.78 -0.81 -1.10
N LEU A 757 34.88 -0.41 -0.49
CA LEU A 757 35.96 0.39 -1.10
C LEU A 757 36.68 -0.33 -2.26
N GLU A 758 36.10 -1.38 -2.85
CA GLU A 758 36.55 -1.92 -4.14
C GLU A 758 36.15 -1.03 -5.32
N ASP A 759 35.10 -0.20 -5.19
CA ASP A 759 34.65 0.71 -6.25
C ASP A 759 35.30 2.12 -6.19
N SER A 760 36.34 2.31 -5.38
CA SER A 760 37.12 3.57 -5.33
C SER A 760 38.59 3.35 -5.68
N TYR A 761 38.83 2.73 -6.83
CA TYR A 761 40.03 3.04 -7.61
C TYR A 761 39.61 4.06 -8.67
N VAL A 762 39.54 5.34 -8.30
CA VAL A 762 39.86 6.53 -9.13
C VAL A 762 39.86 7.75 -8.19
N ASP A 763 41.04 8.39 -8.09
CA ASP A 763 41.34 9.77 -7.68
C ASP A 763 40.88 10.30 -6.32
N VAL A 764 41.79 10.23 -5.33
CA VAL A 764 42.09 11.37 -4.44
C VAL A 764 43.60 11.34 -4.14
N GLU A 765 44.40 11.84 -5.08
CA GLU A 765 45.61 12.57 -4.70
C GLU A 765 45.17 13.93 -4.12
N ASP A 766 45.93 14.43 -3.15
CA ASP A 766 45.88 15.76 -2.53
C ASP A 766 44.73 16.07 -1.54
N GLU A 767 45.00 15.86 -0.26
CA GLU A 767 44.85 16.87 0.81
C GLU A 767 45.35 16.26 2.13
N TRP A 768 46.67 16.27 2.32
CA TRP A 768 47.32 16.17 3.63
C TRP A 768 47.83 17.57 3.96
N ASP A 769 47.05 18.34 4.70
CA ASP A 769 47.56 19.53 5.37
C ASP A 769 47.79 19.21 6.86
N ASP A 770 49.05 19.38 7.22
CA ASP A 770 49.63 19.27 8.55
C ASP A 770 48.95 20.22 9.56
N GLU A 771 48.31 19.66 10.59
CA GLU A 771 48.17 20.37 11.87
C GLU A 771 49.15 19.78 12.88
N HIS A 772 50.31 20.43 12.96
CA HIS A 772 51.28 20.29 14.04
C HIS A 772 50.63 20.64 15.40
N PRO A 773 50.86 19.85 16.47
CA PRO A 773 50.51 20.26 17.82
C PRO A 773 51.58 21.22 18.35
N GLY A 774 51.17 22.45 18.66
CA GLY A 774 52.05 23.44 19.26
C GLY A 774 52.42 23.16 20.72
N ARG A 775 53.73 23.38 20.99
CA ARG A 775 54.35 23.92 22.22
C ARG A 775 54.60 23.01 23.44
N THR A 776 55.88 22.74 23.65
CA THR A 776 56.64 22.83 24.93
C THR A 776 58.04 23.36 24.57
N GLU A 777 58.36 24.61 24.89
CA GLU A 777 59.27 25.04 25.97
C GLU A 777 60.73 24.54 25.87
N MET A 778 61.65 25.48 25.62
CA MET A 778 62.98 25.73 26.24
C MET A 778 63.83 26.53 25.25
N GLU A 779 64.06 27.83 25.47
CA GLU A 779 65.23 28.41 26.17
C GLU A 779 66.58 27.96 25.59
N GLY A 780 67.34 28.93 25.07
CA GLY A 780 68.72 28.76 24.59
C GLY A 780 69.07 29.65 23.42
#